data_AF-A0A6N6K6C3-F1
#
_entry.id   AF-A0A6N6K6C3-F1
#
_cell.length_a   1.000
_cell.length_b   1.000
_cell.length_c   1.000
_cell.angle_alpha   90.00
_cell.angle_beta   90.00
_cell.angle_gamma   90.00
#
_symmetry.space_group_name_H-M   'P 1'
#
loop_
_entity.id
_entity.type
_entity.pdbx_description
1 polymer ?
#
loop_
_entity_poly.entity_id
_entity_poly.type
_entity_poly.pdbx_seq_one_letter_code
_entity_poly.pdbx_strand_id
1 'polypeptide(L)'
;MRIVIDMQGLQASNSKRGIGRYILNFVKSFVQQNKDNDIILLCNGMLQESVGAIKDEFFEHVDDISFRVWYSTPGVSYINTENKSKIEIAERIRENYISRLEPDLVILTSLFEGLVDDAVTSINTYEKPVKTAVILYDLIPLIHEKIYLENPVVKDWYLKKILNLKRADFVLSISQSSGKEAVDYLHFDANKVFNISTAASSFFEKRVYSEGDINDWKIKFNITRKYILYTGGIDFRKNIERLIEAYALLSFVQRKDYQLAIVCSITEQDLIRLKKLCKKVGLNHDEVIFTGYISEEDLLIFYNLCEFFVFPSWHEGFGLPILEAMQCGKAVIGGKYSSIPEVINNKQALFDPYDIADICSSMSNLINDNCFREELEKHSSKQCEYFSWEQTANLAWAAINNNINSTKLNAAAFVESNNTLKKLAYFSPLPPMKSGIAHYSAELLRELTAFYHIDLITISGEEINDPFLHSVCGIQTIEWFKTNAETYDRVVYHFGNSSFHWHMFELLKNYPGVVVLHDYFLSGIVAHMDLHLHHTINGWEKELFKSSGWPAVSMRYKAADTADVIYKYPCNISVLQNSLGVITHSEYSRQLAINEYGAGSLPKWETIPLLRIPAKNFSKVDSRRVLGLDSDALIVCSFGLMGPTKLNKELIQAWIDSPLSKDSKCYLVFAGEKPGDRYGAIIDKLINNCKCNIRVTGWLSNEEYGHWLSAADIGVQLRSNSRGESSAAVLDCMNYGLATIVNANGSMAELKRDCVEMLPDTFDKEELVQALSKLYTDTSYRSKISNSAFAELRKHYHPRVCAEKYVSAIENFYRKPSPQPHHIIRAVTNLLGSNDNDCISVCESIAKNFVPTPRKKKLFVDISELIQRDAKSGIQRVVREVISSLLTESPNDYNVELVYATNESNGFFNARKYGCKLLNIPAHWAEDNPIDYYEGDVFLGLDLQPEIVRSQYKKLKEMQNGGVHISYVVYDLLPVNQPQHFFPGAKEAYNEWFSKITTFDSAICISNTVANELREWVAENEPNNLKRLSIDYFHLGANPAVKPSVHKNKDDLYSAISSLKNKNTFLVVSTIEPRKQHAAVLKAFEQLWLDKLDVNLVFVGKEGWMVEDLMNKIKKHPQLNKRFFWFSGIDDNLLTEIYEMSTCLICASTGEGFGLPIIEAAQHNLPVIARDIPVFREVGGDAVYYFSGDSSQIAVAIKKWILLKENHKIPKIENLNWLTWSQSTKQLINAVLKNVQQLNGE
;
A
#
# COMPACT_ATOMS: atom_id res chain seq x y z
N MET A 1 -10.45 9.53 19.64
CA MET A 1 -11.52 8.90 18.83
C MET A 1 -11.01 8.75 17.41
N ARG A 2 -11.55 7.84 16.59
CA ARG A 2 -11.27 7.79 15.15
C ARG A 2 -12.34 8.54 14.37
N ILE A 3 -11.95 9.59 13.66
CA ILE A 3 -12.86 10.49 12.95
C ILE A 3 -12.52 10.47 11.47
N VAL A 4 -13.48 10.07 10.64
CA VAL A 4 -13.32 10.11 9.18
C VAL A 4 -14.01 11.36 8.64
N ILE A 5 -13.27 12.21 7.94
CA ILE A 5 -13.81 13.41 7.29
C ILE A 5 -13.90 13.14 5.78
N ASP A 6 -15.13 13.16 5.23
CA ASP A 6 -15.35 13.00 3.80
C ASP A 6 -14.97 14.30 3.08
N MET A 7 -13.96 14.23 2.21
CA MET A 7 -13.37 15.37 1.54
C MET A 7 -13.99 15.66 0.18
N GLN A 8 -15.04 14.94 -0.25
CA GLN A 8 -15.59 15.10 -1.60
C GLN A 8 -16.15 16.49 -1.86
N GLY A 9 -16.53 17.27 -0.84
CA GLY A 9 -16.88 18.68 -1.02
C GLY A 9 -15.73 19.57 -1.48
N LEU A 10 -14.46 19.15 -1.33
CA LEU A 10 -13.27 19.77 -1.95
C LEU A 10 -12.91 19.16 -3.31
N GLN A 11 -13.56 18.08 -3.73
CA GLN A 11 -13.24 17.36 -4.96
C GLN A 11 -14.30 17.57 -6.06
N ALA A 12 -15.57 17.59 -5.65
CA ALA A 12 -16.73 17.63 -6.53
C ALA A 12 -16.86 19.00 -7.23
N SER A 13 -17.80 19.09 -8.18
CA SER A 13 -18.04 20.31 -8.98
C SER A 13 -18.33 21.56 -8.14
N ASN A 14 -18.92 21.41 -6.96
CA ASN A 14 -19.19 22.52 -6.05
C ASN A 14 -17.94 23.07 -5.33
N SER A 15 -16.82 22.35 -5.31
CA SER A 15 -15.56 22.77 -4.65
C SER A 15 -15.04 24.13 -5.13
N LYS A 16 -15.29 24.48 -6.40
CA LYS A 16 -14.88 25.77 -7.00
C LYS A 16 -15.75 26.96 -6.58
N ARG A 17 -16.79 26.72 -5.78
CA ARG A 17 -17.70 27.76 -5.25
C ARG A 17 -17.32 28.11 -3.82
N GLY A 18 -18.12 28.97 -3.18
CA GLY A 18 -17.95 29.34 -1.78
C GLY A 18 -17.71 28.13 -0.87
N ILE A 19 -18.51 27.07 -1.00
CA ILE A 19 -18.46 25.86 -0.17
C ILE A 19 -17.07 25.21 -0.06
N GLY A 20 -16.27 25.16 -1.13
CA GLY A 20 -14.92 24.60 -1.03
C GLY A 20 -14.03 25.38 -0.06
N ARG A 21 -14.14 26.71 -0.04
CA ARG A 21 -13.43 27.55 0.93
C ARG A 21 -13.90 27.30 2.38
N TYR A 22 -15.19 27.03 2.59
CA TYR A 22 -15.68 26.69 3.93
C TYR A 22 -15.06 25.39 4.42
N ILE A 23 -15.13 24.36 3.58
CA ILE A 23 -14.66 23.04 3.94
C ILE A 23 -13.16 23.06 4.22
N LEU A 24 -12.37 23.71 3.37
CA LEU A 24 -10.92 23.79 3.54
C LEU A 24 -10.55 24.42 4.90
N ASN A 25 -11.10 25.59 5.20
CA ASN A 25 -10.76 26.31 6.42
C ASN A 25 -11.33 25.66 7.69
N PHE A 26 -12.54 25.11 7.62
CA PHE A 26 -13.13 24.32 8.71
C PHE A 26 -12.26 23.10 9.02
N VAL A 27 -11.91 22.29 8.01
CA VAL A 27 -11.15 21.05 8.21
C VAL A 27 -9.74 21.37 8.72
N LYS A 28 -9.05 22.40 8.19
CA LYS A 28 -7.74 22.84 8.72
C LYS A 28 -7.82 23.18 10.21
N SER A 29 -8.78 24.02 10.60
CA SER A 29 -8.94 24.41 12.01
C SER A 29 -9.36 23.24 12.90
N PHE A 30 -10.24 22.36 12.41
CA PHE A 30 -10.69 21.18 13.13
C PHE A 30 -9.55 20.19 13.38
N VAL A 31 -8.73 19.91 12.37
CA VAL A 31 -7.55 19.05 12.51
C VAL A 31 -6.57 19.63 13.53
N GLN A 32 -6.25 20.93 13.40
CA GLN A 32 -5.27 21.60 14.26
C GLN A 32 -5.65 21.57 15.75
N GLN A 33 -6.95 21.65 16.07
CA GLN A 33 -7.45 21.65 17.45
C GLN A 33 -7.65 20.25 18.05
N ASN A 34 -7.74 19.21 17.21
CA ASN A 34 -8.19 17.87 17.63
C ASN A 34 -7.13 16.78 17.40
N LYS A 35 -5.85 17.14 17.45
CA LYS A 35 -4.68 16.28 17.18
C LYS A 35 -4.60 15.00 18.02
N ASP A 36 -5.18 15.00 19.22
CA ASP A 36 -5.24 13.80 20.09
C ASP A 36 -6.18 12.69 19.54
N ASN A 37 -6.83 12.92 18.39
CA ASN A 37 -7.71 11.98 17.72
C ASN A 37 -7.05 11.39 16.47
N ASP A 38 -7.44 10.17 16.14
CA ASP A 38 -7.07 9.52 14.87
C ASP A 38 -7.97 10.09 13.76
N ILE A 39 -7.52 11.17 13.11
CA ILE A 39 -8.26 11.84 12.05
C ILE A 39 -7.86 11.27 10.68
N ILE A 40 -8.87 10.84 9.92
CA ILE A 40 -8.70 10.31 8.58
C ILE A 40 -9.37 11.24 7.56
N LEU A 41 -8.60 11.84 6.66
CA LEU A 41 -9.14 12.56 5.51
C LEU A 41 -9.40 11.56 4.37
N LEU A 42 -10.67 11.44 3.96
CA LEU A 42 -11.11 10.45 2.98
C LEU A 42 -11.45 11.11 1.64
N CYS A 43 -10.69 10.76 0.60
CA CYS A 43 -10.92 11.22 -0.78
C CYS A 43 -11.48 10.12 -1.69
N ASN A 44 -12.31 10.52 -2.65
CA ASN A 44 -12.80 9.68 -3.74
C ASN A 44 -11.80 9.69 -4.91
N GLY A 45 -11.27 8.51 -5.22
CA GLY A 45 -10.31 8.24 -6.28
C GLY A 45 -10.90 8.25 -7.70
N MET A 46 -12.20 8.49 -7.88
CA MET A 46 -12.78 8.86 -9.18
C MET A 46 -12.56 10.35 -9.49
N LEU A 47 -12.31 11.19 -8.48
CA LEU A 47 -12.07 12.64 -8.61
C LEU A 47 -10.57 12.97 -8.46
N GLN A 48 -9.72 12.25 -9.20
CA GLN A 48 -8.27 12.17 -8.97
C GLN A 48 -7.53 13.51 -9.06
N GLU A 49 -8.00 14.42 -9.90
CA GLU A 49 -7.34 15.71 -10.17
C GLU A 49 -7.18 16.56 -8.89
N SER A 50 -8.09 16.38 -7.93
CA SER A 50 -8.10 17.12 -6.66
C SER A 50 -7.27 16.47 -5.54
N VAL A 51 -6.94 15.18 -5.65
CA VAL A 51 -6.31 14.42 -4.55
C VAL A 51 -4.93 14.98 -4.22
N GLY A 52 -4.12 15.29 -5.23
CA GLY A 52 -2.79 15.88 -5.04
C GLY A 52 -2.86 17.24 -4.35
N ALA A 53 -3.69 18.14 -4.87
CA ALA A 53 -3.88 19.48 -4.29
C ALA A 53 -4.38 19.43 -2.84
N ILE A 54 -5.31 18.53 -2.51
CA ILE A 54 -5.76 18.35 -1.12
C ILE A 54 -4.61 17.83 -0.26
N LYS A 55 -3.82 16.85 -0.70
CA LYS A 55 -2.66 16.40 0.08
C LYS A 55 -1.67 17.53 0.35
N ASP A 56 -1.37 18.35 -0.66
CA ASP A 56 -0.45 19.48 -0.55
C ASP A 56 -0.97 20.53 0.46
N GLU A 57 -2.28 20.81 0.47
CA GLU A 57 -2.91 21.76 1.40
C GLU A 57 -2.83 21.34 2.88
N PHE A 58 -2.67 20.05 3.15
CA PHE A 58 -2.56 19.49 4.51
C PHE A 58 -1.16 18.90 4.79
N PHE A 59 -0.18 19.16 3.91
CA PHE A 59 1.17 18.58 4.02
C PHE A 59 1.86 18.95 5.35
N GLU A 60 1.67 20.19 5.83
CA GLU A 60 2.22 20.66 7.12
C GLU A 60 1.56 20.03 8.37
N HIS A 61 0.57 19.17 8.18
CA HIS A 61 -0.19 18.51 9.25
C HIS A 61 -0.17 16.98 9.14
N VAL A 62 0.67 16.41 8.27
CA VAL A 62 0.67 14.98 7.94
C VAL A 62 0.92 14.08 9.15
N ASP A 63 1.73 14.51 10.11
CA ASP A 63 2.03 13.71 11.32
C ASP A 63 0.78 13.49 12.20
N ASP A 64 -0.21 14.38 12.08
CA ASP A 64 -1.44 14.39 12.88
C ASP A 64 -2.64 13.77 12.15
N ILE A 65 -2.52 13.43 10.85
CA ILE A 65 -3.64 12.94 10.03
C ILE A 65 -3.27 11.74 9.14
N SER A 66 -4.20 10.81 9.00
CA SER A 66 -4.14 9.75 7.98
C SER A 66 -4.87 10.17 6.71
N PHE A 67 -4.24 10.02 5.55
CA PHE A 67 -4.90 10.25 4.26
C PHE A 67 -5.33 8.93 3.62
N ARG A 68 -6.59 8.81 3.21
CA ARG A 68 -7.12 7.59 2.57
C ARG A 68 -7.84 7.93 1.26
N VAL A 69 -7.62 7.08 0.26
CA VAL A 69 -8.31 7.16 -1.04
C VAL A 69 -9.10 5.88 -1.25
N TRP A 70 -10.38 6.02 -1.58
CA TRP A 70 -11.25 4.90 -1.95
C TRP A 70 -11.65 5.04 -3.42
N TYR A 71 -11.96 3.93 -4.09
CA TYR A 71 -12.29 3.92 -5.52
C TYR A 71 -13.70 3.38 -5.77
N SER A 72 -14.36 3.85 -6.82
CA SER A 72 -15.67 3.35 -7.25
C SER A 72 -15.66 2.94 -8.72
N THR A 73 -16.78 2.46 -9.25
CA THR A 73 -17.05 2.45 -10.69
C THR A 73 -17.18 3.90 -11.19
N PRO A 74 -16.62 4.25 -12.37
CA PRO A 74 -16.77 5.57 -12.96
C PRO A 74 -18.16 5.74 -13.59
N GLY A 75 -18.52 6.98 -13.91
CA GLY A 75 -19.79 7.29 -14.57
C GLY A 75 -20.98 7.11 -13.64
N VAL A 76 -20.93 7.73 -12.47
CA VAL A 76 -21.97 7.67 -11.42
C VAL A 76 -22.72 8.99 -11.28
N SER A 77 -22.52 9.91 -12.21
CA SER A 77 -23.28 11.15 -12.33
C SER A 77 -24.79 10.88 -12.42
N TYR A 78 -25.57 11.53 -11.53
CA TYR A 78 -27.00 11.30 -11.39
C TYR A 78 -27.84 11.87 -12.54
N ILE A 79 -27.35 12.90 -13.22
CA ILE A 79 -28.07 13.52 -14.35
C ILE A 79 -28.36 12.51 -15.47
N ASN A 80 -27.54 11.46 -15.59
CA ASN A 80 -27.80 10.32 -16.44
C ASN A 80 -28.56 9.24 -15.67
N THR A 81 -29.86 9.12 -15.95
CA THR A 81 -30.77 8.19 -15.25
C THR A 81 -30.45 6.71 -15.48
N GLU A 82 -29.67 6.37 -16.51
CA GLU A 82 -29.18 5.00 -16.76
C GLU A 82 -28.17 4.54 -15.70
N ASN A 83 -27.54 5.47 -14.98
CA ASN A 83 -26.50 5.17 -13.98
C ASN A 83 -27.05 4.69 -12.62
N LYS A 84 -28.37 4.50 -12.48
CA LYS A 84 -29.01 4.21 -11.19
C LYS A 84 -28.38 3.02 -10.45
N SER A 85 -28.12 1.91 -11.15
CA SER A 85 -27.46 0.74 -10.55
C SER A 85 -26.01 1.02 -10.17
N LYS A 86 -25.27 1.75 -11.02
CA LYS A 86 -23.88 2.15 -10.76
C LYS A 86 -23.75 3.04 -9.53
N ILE A 87 -24.69 3.97 -9.34
CA ILE A 87 -24.77 4.82 -8.15
C ILE A 87 -24.97 3.96 -6.90
N GLU A 88 -25.93 3.03 -6.92
CA GLU A 88 -26.19 2.17 -5.76
C GLU A 88 -25.00 1.25 -5.42
N ILE A 89 -24.32 0.72 -6.45
CA ILE A 89 -23.08 -0.04 -6.29
C ILE A 89 -21.99 0.83 -5.64
N ALA A 90 -21.82 2.06 -6.14
CA ALA A 90 -20.85 3.01 -5.63
C ALA A 90 -21.11 3.39 -4.16
N GLU A 91 -22.36 3.63 -3.79
CA GLU A 91 -22.77 3.92 -2.41
C GLU A 91 -22.44 2.75 -1.47
N ARG A 92 -22.72 1.50 -1.90
CA ARG A 92 -22.38 0.28 -1.13
C ARG A 92 -20.88 0.10 -0.97
N ILE A 93 -20.10 0.34 -2.02
CA ILE A 93 -18.63 0.27 -1.97
C ILE A 93 -18.09 1.34 -1.01
N ARG A 94 -18.59 2.57 -1.11
CA ARG A 94 -18.19 3.69 -0.23
C ARG A 94 -18.47 3.38 1.23
N GLU A 95 -19.71 3.02 1.57
CA GLU A 95 -20.09 2.73 2.96
C GLU A 95 -19.34 1.51 3.50
N ASN A 96 -19.12 0.49 2.67
CA ASN A 96 -18.27 -0.63 3.04
C ASN A 96 -16.85 -0.17 3.36
N TYR A 97 -16.21 0.63 2.50
CA TYR A 97 -14.87 1.17 2.74
C TYR A 97 -14.81 1.96 4.05
N ILE A 98 -15.75 2.89 4.27
CA ILE A 98 -15.82 3.72 5.48
C ILE A 98 -15.97 2.85 6.73
N SER A 99 -16.87 1.86 6.72
CA SER A 99 -17.08 0.96 7.87
C SER A 99 -15.81 0.21 8.28
N ARG A 100 -14.95 -0.12 7.31
CA ARG A 100 -13.69 -0.85 7.52
C ARG A 100 -12.59 0.01 8.12
N LEU A 101 -12.70 1.33 8.01
CA LEU A 101 -11.84 2.24 8.75
C LEU A 101 -12.14 2.18 10.26
N GLU A 102 -13.21 1.50 10.69
CA GLU A 102 -13.70 1.45 12.08
C GLU A 102 -13.85 2.86 12.73
N PRO A 103 -14.49 3.83 12.06
CA PRO A 103 -14.67 5.17 12.62
C PRO A 103 -15.62 5.18 13.82
N ASP A 104 -15.29 6.00 14.83
CA ASP A 104 -16.24 6.41 15.87
C ASP A 104 -17.27 7.42 15.32
N LEU A 105 -16.87 8.22 14.31
CA LEU A 105 -17.68 9.24 13.65
C LEU A 105 -17.23 9.46 12.19
N VAL A 106 -18.19 9.70 11.31
CA VAL A 106 -17.97 10.23 9.96
C VAL A 106 -18.54 11.65 9.87
N ILE A 107 -17.74 12.60 9.40
CA ILE A 107 -18.18 13.98 9.11
C ILE A 107 -18.33 14.12 7.59
N LEU A 108 -19.55 14.34 7.11
CA LEU A 108 -19.80 14.71 5.71
C LEU A 108 -19.77 16.23 5.59
N THR A 109 -18.72 16.72 4.94
CA THR A 109 -18.50 18.16 4.72
C THR A 109 -19.40 18.76 3.65
N SER A 110 -19.90 17.93 2.72
CA SER A 110 -20.96 18.26 1.76
C SER A 110 -21.73 17.00 1.35
N LEU A 111 -23.03 16.94 1.66
CA LEU A 111 -23.88 15.81 1.28
C LEU A 111 -24.45 15.95 -0.14
N PHE A 112 -24.68 17.17 -0.62
CA PHE A 112 -25.38 17.44 -1.88
C PHE A 112 -24.42 17.49 -3.08
N GLU A 113 -23.72 16.38 -3.30
CA GLU A 113 -22.79 16.17 -4.42
C GLU A 113 -23.26 15.03 -5.35
N GLY A 114 -22.65 14.88 -6.53
CA GLY A 114 -22.90 13.76 -7.45
C GLY A 114 -24.00 13.99 -8.49
N LEU A 115 -24.50 15.22 -8.65
CA LEU A 115 -25.52 15.51 -9.67
C LEU A 115 -24.95 15.39 -11.09
N VAL A 116 -23.78 15.99 -11.33
CA VAL A 116 -23.14 16.08 -12.65
C VAL A 116 -21.77 15.40 -12.72
N ASP A 117 -21.21 15.01 -11.58
CA ASP A 117 -19.87 14.45 -11.43
C ASP A 117 -19.91 13.06 -10.76
N ASP A 118 -18.73 12.45 -10.59
CA ASP A 118 -18.58 11.11 -10.00
C ASP A 118 -18.47 11.13 -8.46
N ALA A 119 -18.92 12.20 -7.79
CA ALA A 119 -19.00 12.22 -6.34
C ALA A 119 -20.13 11.30 -5.84
N VAL A 120 -19.85 10.58 -4.75
CA VAL A 120 -20.76 9.57 -4.20
C VAL A 120 -20.94 9.85 -2.73
N THR A 121 -22.16 10.23 -2.33
CA THR A 121 -22.48 10.52 -0.93
C THR A 121 -23.75 9.80 -0.52
N SER A 122 -23.68 9.08 0.59
CA SER A 122 -24.77 8.30 1.17
C SER A 122 -24.57 8.16 2.68
N ILE A 123 -25.65 7.89 3.41
CA ILE A 123 -25.64 7.71 4.86
C ILE A 123 -26.41 6.44 5.22
N ASN A 124 -25.68 5.45 5.76
CA ASN A 124 -26.24 4.22 6.32
C ASN A 124 -27.32 3.59 5.42
N THR A 125 -26.99 3.44 4.14
CA THR A 125 -27.81 2.74 3.14
C THR A 125 -27.52 1.24 3.11
N TYR A 126 -26.39 0.81 3.70
CA TYR A 126 -25.91 -0.56 3.74
C TYR A 126 -25.53 -1.05 5.15
N GLU A 127 -25.14 -2.32 5.30
CA GLU A 127 -24.92 -2.99 6.58
C GLU A 127 -23.85 -2.32 7.46
N LYS A 128 -24.15 -2.24 8.78
CA LYS A 128 -23.35 -1.64 9.87
C LYS A 128 -23.35 -0.11 9.88
N PRO A 129 -24.40 0.50 10.48
CA PRO A 129 -24.49 1.95 10.53
C PRO A 129 -23.32 2.55 11.31
N VAL A 130 -22.73 3.58 10.74
CA VAL A 130 -21.69 4.39 11.37
C VAL A 130 -22.32 5.71 11.80
N LYS A 131 -21.90 6.21 12.97
CA LYS A 131 -22.34 7.51 13.43
C LYS A 131 -21.93 8.60 12.45
N THR A 132 -22.87 9.43 12.05
CA THR A 132 -22.68 10.40 10.98
C THR A 132 -23.12 11.80 11.38
N ALA A 133 -22.22 12.77 11.20
CA ALA A 133 -22.49 14.20 11.28
C ALA A 133 -22.49 14.81 9.87
N VAL A 134 -23.47 15.66 9.56
CA VAL A 134 -23.53 16.35 8.26
C VAL A 134 -23.46 17.86 8.47
N ILE A 135 -22.59 18.54 7.73
CA ILE A 135 -22.60 20.00 7.66
C ILE A 135 -23.74 20.45 6.75
N LEU A 136 -24.69 21.20 7.31
CA LEU A 136 -25.84 21.74 6.59
C LEU A 136 -25.65 23.21 6.28
N TYR A 137 -25.61 23.53 4.99
CA TYR A 137 -25.46 24.90 4.50
C TYR A 137 -26.82 25.61 4.44
N ASP A 138 -27.79 25.04 3.72
CA ASP A 138 -29.15 25.57 3.60
C ASP A 138 -30.13 24.51 3.05
N LEU A 139 -31.43 24.80 3.13
CA LEU A 139 -32.49 24.03 2.46
C LEU A 139 -33.24 24.87 1.41
N ILE A 140 -32.58 25.88 0.83
CA ILE A 140 -33.19 26.84 -0.11
C ILE A 140 -33.88 26.12 -1.29
N PRO A 141 -33.26 25.13 -1.96
CA PRO A 141 -33.92 24.44 -3.07
C PRO A 141 -35.19 23.68 -2.67
N LEU A 142 -35.26 23.15 -1.44
CA LEU A 142 -36.46 22.48 -0.91
C LEU A 142 -37.57 23.47 -0.62
N ILE A 143 -37.24 24.59 0.03
CA ILE A 143 -38.22 25.60 0.44
C ILE A 143 -38.79 26.31 -0.79
N HIS A 144 -37.96 26.53 -1.80
CA HIS A 144 -38.31 27.20 -3.06
C HIS A 144 -38.36 26.21 -4.24
N GLU A 145 -39.00 25.07 -4.03
CA GLU A 145 -39.11 23.96 -5.00
C GLU A 145 -39.52 24.41 -6.40
N LYS A 146 -40.46 25.36 -6.49
CA LYS A 146 -40.97 25.87 -7.78
C LYS A 146 -39.95 26.68 -8.58
N ILE A 147 -38.87 27.15 -7.95
CA ILE A 147 -37.84 27.96 -8.60
C ILE A 147 -36.64 27.07 -8.94
N TYR A 148 -36.21 26.21 -8.01
CA TYR A 148 -34.95 25.48 -8.15
C TYR A 148 -35.10 24.01 -8.58
N LEU A 149 -36.28 23.40 -8.40
CA LEU A 149 -36.51 21.96 -8.62
C LEU A 149 -37.59 21.70 -9.69
N GLU A 150 -37.66 22.56 -10.71
CA GLU A 150 -38.56 22.35 -11.87
C GLU A 150 -38.14 21.16 -12.74
N ASN A 151 -36.83 20.92 -12.87
CA ASN A 151 -36.32 19.77 -13.62
C ASN A 151 -36.57 18.47 -12.81
N PRO A 152 -37.32 17.48 -13.35
CA PRO A 152 -37.66 16.27 -12.63
C PRO A 152 -36.47 15.43 -12.16
N VAL A 153 -35.38 15.39 -12.94
CA VAL A 153 -34.16 14.62 -12.60
C VAL A 153 -33.43 15.27 -11.43
N VAL A 154 -33.28 16.60 -11.46
CA VAL A 154 -32.67 17.38 -10.37
C VAL A 154 -33.52 17.27 -9.10
N LYS A 155 -34.86 17.32 -9.25
CA LYS A 155 -35.79 17.14 -8.13
C LYS A 155 -35.66 15.76 -7.48
N ASP A 156 -35.66 14.69 -8.28
CA ASP A 156 -35.52 13.32 -7.78
C ASP A 156 -34.17 13.12 -7.06
N TRP A 157 -33.07 13.60 -7.64
CA TRP A 157 -31.74 13.61 -7.01
C TRP A 157 -31.76 14.31 -5.64
N TYR A 158 -32.23 15.57 -5.62
CA TYR A 158 -32.20 16.40 -4.43
C TYR A 158 -33.06 15.79 -3.31
N LEU A 159 -34.25 15.30 -3.64
CA LEU A 159 -35.12 14.62 -2.67
C LEU A 159 -34.50 13.33 -2.12
N LYS A 160 -33.74 12.56 -2.92
CA LYS A 160 -32.98 11.43 -2.40
C LYS A 160 -31.85 11.86 -1.46
N LYS A 161 -31.17 12.98 -1.73
CA LYS A 161 -30.19 13.55 -0.79
C LYS A 161 -30.85 14.02 0.51
N ILE A 162 -32.06 14.57 0.45
CA ILE A 162 -32.86 14.90 1.64
C ILE A 162 -33.21 13.65 2.46
N LEU A 163 -33.61 12.55 1.80
CA LEU A 163 -33.86 11.28 2.48
C LEU A 163 -32.59 10.72 3.14
N ASN A 164 -31.42 10.88 2.51
CA ASN A 164 -30.14 10.53 3.12
C ASN A 164 -29.83 11.44 4.32
N LEU A 165 -30.03 12.76 4.19
CA LEU A 165 -29.80 13.71 5.28
C LEU A 165 -30.57 13.30 6.54
N LYS A 166 -31.85 12.96 6.41
CA LYS A 166 -32.71 12.50 7.52
C LYS A 166 -32.18 11.26 8.27
N ARG A 167 -31.22 10.52 7.72
CA ARG A 167 -30.55 9.37 8.37
C ARG A 167 -29.34 9.76 9.21
N ALA A 168 -28.86 11.00 9.11
CA ALA A 168 -27.74 11.49 9.90
C ALA A 168 -28.07 11.45 11.40
N ASP A 169 -27.07 11.12 12.23
CA ASP A 169 -27.24 11.09 13.68
C ASP A 169 -27.41 12.49 14.26
N PHE A 170 -26.73 13.48 13.69
CA PHE A 170 -26.90 14.89 13.98
C PHE A 170 -26.41 15.79 12.84
N VAL A 171 -26.85 17.04 12.85
CA VAL A 171 -26.56 18.06 11.84
C VAL A 171 -25.77 19.19 12.46
N LEU A 172 -24.73 19.64 11.75
CA LEU A 172 -23.93 20.81 12.06
C LEU A 172 -24.33 21.93 11.11
N SER A 173 -25.23 22.82 11.52
CA SER A 173 -25.71 23.92 10.67
C SER A 173 -24.76 25.11 10.72
N ILE A 174 -24.55 25.78 9.58
CA ILE A 174 -23.68 26.97 9.51
C ILE A 174 -24.32 28.24 10.07
N SER A 175 -25.63 28.20 10.34
CA SER A 175 -26.41 29.27 10.98
C SER A 175 -27.55 28.69 11.81
N GLN A 176 -28.16 29.51 12.67
CA GLN A 176 -29.37 29.14 13.38
C GLN A 176 -30.56 29.04 12.43
N SER A 177 -30.65 29.91 11.41
CA SER A 177 -31.65 29.83 10.34
C SER A 177 -31.64 28.48 9.63
N SER A 178 -30.49 28.04 9.10
CA SER A 178 -30.38 26.74 8.42
C SER A 178 -30.68 25.57 9.37
N GLY A 179 -30.31 25.68 10.65
CA GLY A 179 -30.67 24.69 11.67
C GLY A 179 -32.18 24.62 11.93
N LYS A 180 -32.84 25.79 12.02
CA LYS A 180 -34.29 25.88 12.16
C LYS A 180 -35.02 25.32 10.94
N GLU A 181 -34.50 25.55 9.74
CA GLU A 181 -35.06 24.96 8.52
C GLU A 181 -35.04 23.42 8.56
N ALA A 182 -33.96 22.82 9.06
CA ALA A 182 -33.90 21.37 9.25
C ALA A 182 -34.97 20.85 10.22
N VAL A 183 -35.24 21.57 11.32
CA VAL A 183 -36.30 21.22 12.27
C VAL A 183 -37.68 21.41 11.63
N ASP A 184 -37.93 22.56 11.03
CA ASP A 184 -39.26 22.96 10.55
C ASP A 184 -39.69 22.17 9.29
N TYR A 185 -38.79 21.96 8.32
CA TYR A 185 -39.11 21.35 7.02
C TYR A 185 -38.75 19.86 6.93
N LEU A 186 -37.73 19.40 7.66
CA LEU A 186 -37.32 18.00 7.64
C LEU A 186 -37.77 17.22 8.87
N HIS A 187 -38.28 17.90 9.90
CA HIS A 187 -38.68 17.33 11.19
C HIS A 187 -37.53 16.66 11.92
N PHE A 188 -36.32 17.23 11.82
CA PHE A 188 -35.20 16.84 12.68
C PHE A 188 -35.51 17.14 14.15
N ASP A 189 -35.05 16.25 15.03
CA ASP A 189 -35.03 16.53 16.47
C ASP A 189 -34.12 17.73 16.73
N ALA A 190 -34.66 18.78 17.37
CA ALA A 190 -33.91 19.99 17.68
C ALA A 190 -32.68 19.72 18.56
N ASN A 191 -32.69 18.66 19.37
CA ASN A 191 -31.52 18.26 20.18
C ASN A 191 -30.39 17.63 19.35
N LYS A 192 -30.62 17.37 18.06
CA LYS A 192 -29.67 16.81 17.10
C LYS A 192 -29.22 17.83 16.04
N VAL A 193 -29.58 19.09 16.20
CA VAL A 193 -29.19 20.17 15.28
C VAL A 193 -28.36 21.20 16.04
N PHE A 194 -27.10 21.35 15.64
CA PHE A 194 -26.13 22.20 16.31
C PHE A 194 -25.66 23.30 15.38
N ASN A 195 -25.85 24.56 15.78
CA ASN A 195 -25.28 25.69 15.05
C ASN A 195 -23.78 25.76 15.34
N ILE A 196 -22.97 25.54 14.32
CA ILE A 196 -21.51 25.62 14.40
C ILE A 196 -20.97 26.96 13.89
N SER A 197 -21.83 27.86 13.38
CA SER A 197 -21.41 29.11 12.74
C SER A 197 -20.51 28.86 11.52
N THR A 198 -19.88 29.93 11.02
CA THR A 198 -18.84 29.91 10.00
C THR A 198 -17.99 31.18 10.10
N ALA A 199 -16.98 31.35 9.26
CA ALA A 199 -16.17 32.56 9.18
C ALA A 199 -15.83 32.94 7.73
N ALA A 200 -15.42 34.20 7.52
CA ALA A 200 -14.85 34.66 6.26
C ALA A 200 -13.34 34.40 6.23
N SER A 201 -12.75 34.37 5.03
CA SER A 201 -11.31 34.20 4.84
C SER A 201 -10.53 35.36 5.45
N SER A 202 -9.40 35.08 6.11
CA SER A 202 -8.49 36.12 6.62
C SER A 202 -7.88 36.99 5.52
N PHE A 203 -8.02 36.61 4.25
CA PHE A 203 -7.69 37.45 3.10
C PHE A 203 -8.46 38.78 3.09
N PHE A 204 -9.70 38.79 3.59
CA PHE A 204 -10.51 40.01 3.71
C PHE A 204 -10.15 40.74 4.99
N GLU A 205 -9.31 41.76 4.85
CA GLU A 205 -8.85 42.58 5.95
C GLU A 205 -8.84 44.06 5.56
N LYS A 206 -8.79 44.93 6.57
CA LYS A 206 -8.61 46.36 6.39
C LYS A 206 -7.20 46.64 5.84
N ARG A 207 -7.10 47.20 4.64
CA ARG A 207 -5.85 47.58 3.98
C ARG A 207 -5.82 49.06 3.61
N VAL A 208 -4.60 49.62 3.56
CA VAL A 208 -4.33 50.98 3.09
C VAL A 208 -3.68 50.90 1.71
N TYR A 209 -4.24 51.61 0.74
CA TYR A 209 -3.75 51.64 -0.64
C TYR A 209 -3.12 52.99 -0.96
N SER A 210 -2.15 53.02 -1.87
CA SER A 210 -1.55 54.27 -2.34
C SER A 210 -2.51 55.03 -3.27
N GLU A 211 -2.38 56.36 -3.36
CA GLU A 211 -3.22 57.17 -4.26
C GLU A 211 -3.05 56.78 -5.74
N GLY A 212 -1.86 56.34 -6.15
CA GLY A 212 -1.59 55.87 -7.51
C GLY A 212 -2.39 54.61 -7.86
N ASP A 213 -2.30 53.58 -7.00
CA ASP A 213 -3.00 52.31 -7.18
C ASP A 213 -4.53 52.49 -7.21
N ILE A 214 -5.05 53.39 -6.36
CA ILE A 214 -6.47 53.72 -6.30
C ILE A 214 -6.94 54.38 -7.61
N ASN A 215 -6.16 55.29 -8.18
CA ASN A 215 -6.55 56.03 -9.38
C ASN A 215 -6.63 55.11 -10.61
N ASP A 216 -5.63 54.27 -10.82
CA ASP A 216 -5.63 53.31 -11.93
C ASP A 216 -6.77 52.30 -11.79
N TRP A 217 -7.02 51.81 -10.57
CA TRP A 217 -8.13 50.92 -10.27
C TRP A 217 -9.50 51.57 -10.48
N LYS A 218 -9.68 52.83 -10.08
CA LYS A 218 -10.93 53.58 -10.32
C LYS A 218 -11.21 53.75 -11.81
N ILE A 219 -10.19 54.04 -12.61
CA ILE A 219 -10.30 54.14 -14.07
C ILE A 219 -10.72 52.78 -14.66
N LYS A 220 -10.07 51.69 -14.23
CA LYS A 220 -10.37 50.32 -14.68
C LYS A 220 -11.85 49.95 -14.52
N PHE A 221 -12.48 50.35 -13.41
CA PHE A 221 -13.87 49.99 -13.09
C PHE A 221 -14.90 51.11 -13.26
N ASN A 222 -14.53 52.26 -13.84
CA ASN A 222 -15.39 53.43 -14.00
C ASN A 222 -16.00 53.96 -12.67
N ILE A 223 -15.22 53.91 -11.60
CA ILE A 223 -15.58 54.47 -10.29
C ILE A 223 -15.16 55.93 -10.26
N THR A 224 -16.12 56.84 -10.37
CA THR A 224 -15.86 58.29 -10.51
C THR A 224 -16.20 59.10 -9.26
N ARG A 225 -16.87 58.48 -8.29
CA ARG A 225 -17.33 59.09 -7.03
C ARG A 225 -17.36 58.03 -5.93
N LYS A 226 -17.86 58.39 -4.74
CA LYS A 226 -18.06 57.41 -3.67
C LYS A 226 -19.04 56.33 -4.14
N TYR A 227 -19.04 55.14 -3.55
CA TYR A 227 -19.96 54.10 -3.99
C TYR A 227 -20.47 53.23 -2.84
N ILE A 228 -21.70 52.77 -3.03
CA ILE A 228 -22.37 51.74 -2.26
C ILE A 228 -22.06 50.41 -2.93
N LEU A 229 -21.58 49.44 -2.16
CA LEU A 229 -21.17 48.14 -2.70
C LEU A 229 -22.23 47.07 -2.46
N TYR A 230 -22.47 46.27 -3.49
CA TYR A 230 -23.18 45.00 -3.42
C TYR A 230 -22.33 43.89 -4.05
N THR A 231 -22.25 42.75 -3.38
CA THR A 231 -21.76 41.49 -3.94
C THR A 231 -22.54 40.32 -3.34
N GLY A 232 -22.79 39.29 -4.13
CA GLY A 232 -23.70 38.21 -3.74
C GLY A 232 -24.27 37.35 -4.88
N GLY A 233 -24.00 37.69 -6.14
CA GLY A 233 -24.54 37.01 -7.32
C GLY A 233 -25.94 37.50 -7.70
N ILE A 234 -26.46 37.05 -8.84
CA ILE A 234 -27.70 37.57 -9.48
C ILE A 234 -28.93 36.66 -9.31
N ASP A 235 -28.87 35.71 -8.37
CA ASP A 235 -29.98 34.79 -8.11
C ASP A 235 -31.22 35.51 -7.57
N PHE A 236 -32.42 35.01 -7.86
CA PHE A 236 -33.69 35.66 -7.48
C PHE A 236 -33.78 36.01 -5.98
N ARG A 237 -33.20 35.19 -5.10
CA ARG A 237 -33.22 35.46 -3.66
C ARG A 237 -32.31 36.60 -3.21
N LYS A 238 -31.36 36.97 -4.06
CA LYS A 238 -30.38 38.04 -3.85
C LYS A 238 -30.94 39.43 -4.11
N ASN A 239 -32.12 39.50 -4.75
CA ASN A 239 -32.99 40.69 -4.73
C ASN A 239 -32.34 41.97 -5.31
N ILE A 240 -31.51 41.82 -6.34
CA ILE A 240 -30.78 42.94 -6.96
C ILE A 240 -31.73 43.96 -7.59
N GLU A 241 -32.84 43.50 -8.16
CA GLU A 241 -33.79 44.35 -8.86
C GLU A 241 -34.38 45.38 -7.90
N ARG A 242 -34.80 44.95 -6.69
CA ARG A 242 -35.31 45.86 -5.67
C ARG A 242 -34.24 46.80 -5.13
N LEU A 243 -32.98 46.37 -5.07
CA LEU A 243 -31.87 47.24 -4.71
C LEU A 243 -31.66 48.36 -5.75
N ILE A 244 -31.71 48.04 -7.03
CA ILE A 244 -31.62 49.03 -8.12
C ILE A 244 -32.81 50.00 -8.05
N GLU A 245 -34.02 49.48 -7.84
CA GLU A 245 -35.23 50.30 -7.69
C GLU A 245 -35.14 51.23 -6.46
N ALA A 246 -34.64 50.73 -5.33
CA ALA A 246 -34.46 51.50 -4.11
C ALA A 246 -33.39 52.58 -4.27
N TYR A 247 -32.29 52.26 -4.96
CA TYR A 247 -31.25 53.22 -5.28
C TYR A 247 -31.76 54.34 -6.20
N ALA A 248 -32.63 54.03 -7.16
CA ALA A 248 -33.26 55.02 -8.03
C ALA A 248 -34.17 56.01 -7.28
N LEU A 249 -34.72 55.61 -6.12
CA LEU A 249 -35.52 56.47 -5.26
C LEU A 249 -34.69 57.43 -4.39
N LEU A 250 -33.37 57.26 -4.30
CA LEU A 250 -32.51 58.24 -3.63
C LEU A 250 -32.61 59.60 -4.32
N SER A 251 -32.46 60.68 -3.54
CA SER A 251 -32.50 62.04 -4.08
C SER A 251 -31.42 62.26 -5.14
N PHE A 252 -31.67 63.17 -6.08
CA PHE A 252 -30.70 63.49 -7.12
C PHE A 252 -29.33 63.92 -6.55
N VAL A 253 -29.32 64.63 -5.42
CA VAL A 253 -28.08 65.03 -4.74
C VAL A 253 -27.30 63.81 -4.26
N GLN A 254 -27.99 62.84 -3.64
CA GLN A 254 -27.35 61.61 -3.16
C GLN A 254 -26.81 60.76 -4.32
N ARG A 255 -27.58 60.57 -5.40
CA ARG A 255 -27.12 59.82 -6.58
C ARG A 255 -26.01 60.54 -7.37
N LYS A 256 -25.88 61.85 -7.22
CA LYS A 256 -24.78 62.61 -7.81
C LYS A 256 -23.45 62.29 -7.11
N ASP A 257 -23.46 62.05 -5.81
CA ASP A 257 -22.26 61.85 -5.00
C ASP A 257 -21.90 60.37 -4.80
N TYR A 258 -22.87 59.46 -4.97
CA TYR A 258 -22.70 58.02 -4.79
C TYR A 258 -23.04 57.24 -6.07
N GLN A 259 -22.24 56.22 -6.41
CA GLN A 259 -22.57 55.17 -7.38
C GLN A 259 -23.06 53.91 -6.67
N LEU A 260 -23.84 53.07 -7.34
CA LEU A 260 -24.08 51.70 -6.91
C LEU A 260 -23.16 50.74 -7.67
N ALA A 261 -22.22 50.10 -6.98
CA ALA A 261 -21.33 49.10 -7.55
C ALA A 261 -21.88 47.68 -7.30
N ILE A 262 -22.29 47.00 -8.37
CA ILE A 262 -22.74 45.61 -8.37
C ILE A 262 -21.59 44.74 -8.87
N VAL A 263 -20.97 44.03 -7.92
CA VAL A 263 -19.75 43.25 -8.12
C VAL A 263 -20.04 41.76 -8.01
N CYS A 264 -20.30 41.11 -9.15
CA CYS A 264 -20.46 39.67 -9.22
C CYS A 264 -20.34 39.19 -10.67
N SER A 265 -20.21 37.87 -10.86
CA SER A 265 -20.40 37.26 -12.18
C SER A 265 -21.83 37.51 -12.67
N ILE A 266 -21.97 38.03 -13.90
CA ILE A 266 -23.25 38.39 -14.52
C ILE A 266 -23.24 37.85 -15.95
N THR A 267 -24.27 37.12 -16.34
CA THR A 267 -24.43 36.65 -17.73
C THR A 267 -24.78 37.83 -18.65
N GLU A 268 -24.51 37.73 -19.96
CA GLU A 268 -24.91 38.79 -20.89
C GLU A 268 -26.42 39.07 -20.85
N GLN A 269 -27.24 38.03 -20.70
CA GLN A 269 -28.69 38.16 -20.63
C GLN A 269 -29.13 38.92 -19.38
N ASP A 270 -28.54 38.61 -18.22
CA ASP A 270 -28.83 39.30 -16.99
C ASP A 270 -28.30 40.73 -17.00
N LEU A 271 -27.14 40.99 -17.59
CA LEU A 271 -26.62 42.34 -17.75
C LEU A 271 -27.56 43.21 -18.60
N ILE A 272 -28.07 42.67 -19.72
CA ILE A 272 -29.05 43.36 -20.55
C ILE A 272 -30.34 43.63 -19.77
N ARG A 273 -30.82 42.64 -19.01
CA ARG A 273 -32.03 42.74 -18.18
C ARG A 273 -31.89 43.82 -17.11
N LEU A 274 -30.77 43.84 -16.38
CA LEU A 274 -30.49 44.82 -15.33
C LEU A 274 -30.25 46.22 -15.91
N LYS A 275 -29.54 46.36 -17.04
CA LYS A 275 -29.39 47.66 -17.73
C LYS A 275 -30.73 48.21 -18.24
N LYS A 276 -31.62 47.34 -18.74
CA LYS A 276 -33.00 47.73 -19.10
C LYS A 276 -33.78 48.20 -17.88
N LEU A 277 -33.62 47.53 -16.73
CA LEU A 277 -34.23 47.97 -15.48
C LEU A 277 -33.73 49.35 -15.08
N CYS A 278 -32.41 49.58 -15.04
CA CYS A 278 -31.82 50.90 -14.73
C CYS A 278 -32.42 52.01 -15.61
N LYS A 279 -32.52 51.77 -16.92
CA LYS A 279 -33.13 52.73 -17.85
C LYS A 279 -34.62 52.97 -17.55
N LYS A 280 -35.37 51.90 -17.22
CA LYS A 280 -36.81 51.98 -16.90
C LYS A 280 -37.05 52.82 -15.65
N VAL A 281 -36.18 52.73 -14.65
CA VAL A 281 -36.30 53.47 -13.38
C VAL A 281 -35.62 54.85 -13.43
N GLY A 282 -35.14 55.29 -14.60
CA GLY A 282 -34.60 56.64 -14.80
C GLY A 282 -33.17 56.87 -14.31
N LEU A 283 -32.36 55.80 -14.20
CA LEU A 283 -30.94 55.90 -13.87
C LEU A 283 -30.08 56.15 -15.11
N ASN A 284 -29.07 57.01 -14.99
CA ASN A 284 -28.06 57.27 -16.01
C ASN A 284 -27.05 56.11 -16.09
N HIS A 285 -26.35 56.01 -17.22
CA HIS A 285 -25.42 54.91 -17.50
C HIS A 285 -24.20 54.85 -16.57
N ASP A 286 -23.87 55.94 -15.87
CA ASP A 286 -22.74 56.09 -14.96
C ASP A 286 -23.13 56.00 -13.47
N GLU A 287 -24.41 55.77 -13.14
CA GLU A 287 -24.90 55.69 -11.75
C GLU A 287 -24.82 54.28 -11.17
N VAL A 288 -24.93 53.24 -12.00
CA VAL A 288 -24.82 51.83 -11.58
C VAL A 288 -23.70 51.16 -12.37
N ILE A 289 -22.71 50.65 -11.63
CA ILE A 289 -21.53 50.00 -12.19
C ILE A 289 -21.69 48.49 -12.07
N PHE A 290 -21.61 47.80 -13.20
CA PHE A 290 -21.59 46.34 -13.28
C PHE A 290 -20.19 45.91 -13.68
N THR A 291 -19.45 45.29 -12.76
CA THR A 291 -18.04 44.91 -13.03
C THR A 291 -17.90 43.59 -13.78
N GLY A 292 -18.91 42.72 -13.66
CA GLY A 292 -18.75 41.31 -14.00
C GLY A 292 -17.83 40.60 -13.00
N TYR A 293 -17.28 39.45 -13.41
CA TYR A 293 -16.30 38.70 -12.61
C TYR A 293 -14.99 39.49 -12.46
N ILE A 294 -14.47 39.56 -11.25
CA ILE A 294 -13.21 40.24 -10.90
C ILE A 294 -12.32 39.31 -10.07
N SER A 295 -11.03 39.64 -9.92
CA SER A 295 -10.13 38.88 -9.03
C SER A 295 -10.44 39.15 -7.55
N GLU A 296 -10.00 38.27 -6.66
CA GLU A 296 -10.17 38.48 -5.22
C GLU A 296 -9.42 39.72 -4.73
N GLU A 297 -8.26 40.06 -5.33
CA GLU A 297 -7.52 41.29 -5.03
C GLU A 297 -8.32 42.54 -5.40
N ASP A 298 -8.96 42.55 -6.58
CA ASP A 298 -9.85 43.64 -6.97
C ASP A 298 -11.07 43.72 -6.03
N LEU A 299 -11.64 42.58 -5.62
CA LEU A 299 -12.76 42.52 -4.69
C LEU A 299 -12.40 43.06 -3.30
N LEU A 300 -11.19 42.76 -2.82
CA LEU A 300 -10.68 43.30 -1.56
C LEU A 300 -10.55 44.83 -1.61
N ILE A 301 -10.11 45.39 -2.75
CA ILE A 301 -10.10 46.84 -2.97
C ILE A 301 -11.52 47.38 -2.98
N PHE A 302 -12.47 46.71 -3.63
CA PHE A 302 -13.88 47.10 -3.63
C PHE A 302 -14.44 47.20 -2.21
N TYR A 303 -14.20 46.20 -1.35
CA TYR A 303 -14.62 46.24 0.04
C TYR A 303 -13.93 47.36 0.81
N ASN A 304 -12.61 47.54 0.68
CA ASN A 304 -11.86 48.54 1.43
C ASN A 304 -12.16 50.00 1.03
N LEU A 305 -12.56 50.24 -0.22
CA LEU A 305 -12.82 51.59 -0.73
C LEU A 305 -14.31 51.95 -0.80
N CYS A 306 -15.23 51.02 -0.57
CA CYS A 306 -16.66 51.36 -0.56
C CYS A 306 -17.00 52.29 0.60
N GLU A 307 -18.07 53.04 0.46
CA GLU A 307 -18.55 53.88 1.56
C GLU A 307 -19.30 53.03 2.60
N PHE A 308 -20.15 52.12 2.13
CA PHE A 308 -20.81 51.10 2.93
C PHE A 308 -21.31 49.97 2.02
N PHE A 309 -21.59 48.82 2.63
CA PHE A 309 -22.05 47.62 1.97
C PHE A 309 -23.56 47.41 2.18
N VAL A 310 -24.27 47.04 1.12
CA VAL A 310 -25.71 46.73 1.15
C VAL A 310 -25.96 45.31 0.67
N PHE A 311 -26.69 44.54 1.46
CA PHE A 311 -26.98 43.14 1.16
C PHE A 311 -28.50 42.86 1.19
N PRO A 312 -29.20 43.08 0.06
CA PRO A 312 -30.67 43.09 -0.03
C PRO A 312 -31.31 41.70 -0.07
N SER A 313 -30.52 40.63 0.06
CA SER A 313 -30.98 39.26 -0.01
C SER A 313 -32.06 38.99 1.05
N TRP A 314 -33.06 38.18 0.71
CA TRP A 314 -34.13 37.80 1.63
C TRP A 314 -34.02 36.36 2.15
N HIS A 315 -33.13 35.55 1.56
CA HIS A 315 -32.87 34.18 2.02
C HIS A 315 -31.42 33.75 1.72
N GLU A 316 -30.66 33.45 2.78
CA GLU A 316 -29.29 32.92 2.75
C GLU A 316 -29.11 31.80 3.78
N GLY A 317 -28.18 30.88 3.49
CA GLY A 317 -27.68 29.94 4.51
C GLY A 317 -26.79 30.62 5.57
N PHE A 318 -26.06 31.68 5.22
CA PHE A 318 -25.29 32.50 6.18
C PHE A 318 -25.14 33.97 5.77
N GLY A 319 -24.47 34.24 4.64
CA GLY A 319 -24.21 35.60 4.15
C GLY A 319 -22.76 36.07 4.29
N LEU A 320 -21.77 35.30 3.81
CA LEU A 320 -20.35 35.68 3.85
C LEU A 320 -20.01 37.09 3.36
N PRO A 321 -20.61 37.62 2.26
CA PRO A 321 -20.28 38.97 1.80
C PRO A 321 -20.47 40.06 2.86
N ILE A 322 -21.44 39.86 3.77
CA ILE A 322 -21.65 40.74 4.93
C ILE A 322 -20.40 40.70 5.81
N LEU A 323 -19.96 39.49 6.19
CA LEU A 323 -18.81 39.31 7.07
C LEU A 323 -17.49 39.78 6.42
N GLU A 324 -17.31 39.53 5.12
CA GLU A 324 -16.16 40.03 4.34
C GLU A 324 -16.10 41.58 4.36
N ALA A 325 -17.23 42.26 4.15
CA ALA A 325 -17.31 43.72 4.25
C ALA A 325 -17.04 44.23 5.67
N MET A 326 -17.57 43.54 6.69
CA MET A 326 -17.35 43.89 8.10
C MET A 326 -15.88 43.73 8.48
N GLN A 327 -15.19 42.68 8.01
CA GLN A 327 -13.76 42.46 8.25
C GLN A 327 -12.87 43.52 7.59
N CYS A 328 -13.31 44.09 6.46
CA CYS A 328 -12.67 45.26 5.84
C CYS A 328 -13.00 46.58 6.57
N GLY A 329 -13.76 46.52 7.68
CA GLY A 329 -14.09 47.65 8.54
C GLY A 329 -15.22 48.54 8.02
N LYS A 330 -16.11 48.03 7.17
CA LYS A 330 -17.19 48.81 6.55
C LYS A 330 -18.51 48.69 7.29
N ALA A 331 -19.29 49.77 7.26
CA ALA A 331 -20.69 49.73 7.66
C ALA A 331 -21.47 48.82 6.73
N VAL A 332 -22.34 48.00 7.29
CA VAL A 332 -23.16 47.04 6.55
C VAL A 332 -24.63 47.21 6.90
N ILE A 333 -25.49 47.20 5.88
CA ILE A 333 -26.94 47.06 6.04
C ILE A 333 -27.45 45.86 5.23
N GLY A 334 -28.47 45.15 5.75
CA GLY A 334 -28.97 43.95 5.10
C GLY A 334 -30.45 43.63 5.37
N GLY A 335 -30.97 42.64 4.65
CA GLY A 335 -32.36 42.19 4.84
C GLY A 335 -32.61 41.55 6.21
N LYS A 336 -33.79 41.77 6.79
CA LYS A 336 -34.15 41.29 8.15
C LYS A 336 -34.59 39.82 8.25
N TYR A 337 -34.40 38.99 7.22
CA TYR A 337 -34.87 37.59 7.16
C TYR A 337 -33.71 36.59 7.03
N SER A 338 -33.99 35.31 7.31
CA SER A 338 -33.03 34.19 7.30
C SER A 338 -31.83 34.42 8.23
N SER A 339 -30.62 34.06 7.81
CA SER A 339 -29.37 34.14 8.59
C SER A 339 -28.75 35.55 8.68
N ILE A 340 -29.18 36.50 7.83
CA ILE A 340 -28.60 37.87 7.78
C ILE A 340 -28.64 38.61 9.14
N PRO A 341 -29.75 38.57 9.91
CA PRO A 341 -29.80 39.17 11.24
C PRO A 341 -28.79 38.59 12.23
N GLU A 342 -28.44 37.30 12.09
CA GLU A 342 -27.46 36.63 12.95
C GLU A 342 -26.04 37.15 12.70
N VAL A 343 -25.69 37.41 11.44
CA VAL A 343 -24.38 37.92 11.05
C VAL A 343 -24.24 39.40 11.44
N ILE A 344 -25.23 40.23 11.08
CA ILE A 344 -25.18 41.68 11.33
C ILE A 344 -25.34 41.97 12.83
N ASN A 345 -26.23 41.26 13.54
CA ASN A 345 -26.48 41.42 14.98
C ASN A 345 -26.72 42.88 15.43
N ASN A 346 -27.37 43.68 14.59
CA ASN A 346 -27.78 45.05 14.89
C ASN A 346 -29.09 45.37 14.16
N LYS A 347 -30.17 45.58 14.92
CA LYS A 347 -31.51 45.81 14.35
C LYS A 347 -31.62 47.10 13.54
N GLN A 348 -30.81 48.12 13.82
CA GLN A 348 -30.83 49.38 13.08
C GLN A 348 -30.16 49.27 11.71
N ALA A 349 -29.36 48.22 11.50
CA ALA A 349 -28.73 47.90 10.22
C ALA A 349 -29.57 46.93 9.36
N LEU A 350 -30.82 46.64 9.76
CA LEU A 350 -31.70 45.71 9.05
C LEU A 350 -32.89 46.43 8.42
N PHE A 351 -33.24 46.05 7.19
CA PHE A 351 -34.42 46.54 6.46
C PHE A 351 -35.30 45.38 5.98
N ASP A 352 -36.54 45.67 5.61
CA ASP A 352 -37.40 44.71 4.90
C ASP A 352 -36.96 44.58 3.43
N PRO A 353 -36.40 43.43 3.01
CA PRO A 353 -35.96 43.26 1.62
C PRO A 353 -37.11 43.26 0.61
N TYR A 354 -38.38 43.13 1.03
CA TYR A 354 -39.52 43.25 0.11
C TYR A 354 -40.05 44.68 -0.03
N ASP A 355 -39.61 45.61 0.82
CA ASP A 355 -40.01 47.02 0.78
C ASP A 355 -38.90 47.90 0.20
N ILE A 356 -39.12 48.35 -1.04
CA ILE A 356 -38.18 49.21 -1.77
C ILE A 356 -37.95 50.54 -1.02
N ALA A 357 -38.98 51.08 -0.37
CA ALA A 357 -38.87 52.34 0.37
C ALA A 357 -37.99 52.18 1.62
N ASP A 358 -38.06 51.03 2.29
CA ASP A 358 -37.25 50.73 3.48
C ASP A 358 -35.76 50.53 3.13
N ILE A 359 -35.48 49.83 2.01
CA ILE A 359 -34.12 49.71 1.46
C ILE A 359 -33.55 51.11 1.14
N CYS A 360 -34.35 51.95 0.48
CA CYS A 360 -33.96 53.32 0.11
C CYS A 360 -33.69 54.18 1.35
N SER A 361 -34.60 54.15 2.33
CA SER A 361 -34.49 54.87 3.60
C SER A 361 -33.20 54.46 4.35
N SER A 362 -32.91 53.17 4.40
CA SER A 362 -31.70 52.64 5.04
C SER A 362 -30.42 53.14 4.37
N MET A 363 -30.34 53.11 3.03
CA MET A 363 -29.21 53.70 2.30
C MET A 363 -29.09 55.21 2.52
N SER A 364 -30.22 55.92 2.50
CA SER A 364 -30.28 57.38 2.70
C SER A 364 -29.78 57.78 4.09
N ASN A 365 -30.13 57.02 5.13
CA ASN A 365 -29.66 57.25 6.49
C ASN A 365 -28.14 57.16 6.60
N LEU A 366 -27.51 56.13 6.02
CA LEU A 366 -26.05 56.01 6.02
C LEU A 366 -25.36 57.11 5.21
N ILE A 367 -26.00 57.59 4.13
CA ILE A 367 -25.46 58.71 3.34
C ILE A 367 -25.48 60.01 4.14
N ASN A 368 -26.57 60.30 4.83
CA ASN A 368 -26.81 61.59 5.49
C ASN A 368 -26.25 61.66 6.92
N ASP A 369 -26.10 60.53 7.61
CA ASP A 369 -25.64 60.47 9.00
C ASP A 369 -24.27 59.76 9.09
N ASN A 370 -23.20 60.57 9.08
CA ASN A 370 -21.84 60.08 9.27
C ASN A 370 -21.64 59.40 10.62
N CYS A 371 -22.28 59.90 11.70
CA CYS A 371 -22.12 59.35 13.04
C CYS A 371 -22.71 57.94 13.10
N PHE A 372 -23.90 57.75 12.52
CA PHE A 372 -24.53 56.43 12.44
C PHE A 372 -23.71 55.44 11.60
N ARG A 373 -23.13 55.89 10.47
CA ARG A 373 -22.23 55.05 9.67
C ARG A 373 -20.97 54.65 10.45
N GLU A 374 -20.30 55.59 11.13
CA GLU A 374 -19.14 55.28 11.97
C GLU A 374 -19.49 54.34 13.14
N GLU A 375 -20.70 54.45 13.69
CA GLU A 375 -21.21 53.50 14.69
C GLU A 375 -21.32 52.09 14.11
N LEU A 376 -21.88 51.95 12.90
CA LEU A 376 -21.95 50.66 12.21
C LEU A 376 -20.57 50.11 11.84
N GLU A 377 -19.59 50.93 11.46
CA GLU A 377 -18.21 50.49 11.22
C GLU A 377 -17.52 49.97 12.49
N LYS A 378 -17.74 50.65 13.63
CA LYS A 378 -17.28 50.18 14.95
C LYS A 378 -17.96 48.89 15.35
N HIS A 379 -19.26 48.76 15.08
CA HIS A 379 -20.01 47.53 15.30
C HIS A 379 -19.47 46.39 14.43
N SER A 380 -19.23 46.64 13.14
CA SER A 380 -18.64 45.66 12.21
C SER A 380 -17.35 45.06 12.76
N SER A 381 -16.43 45.92 13.21
CA SER A 381 -15.14 45.48 13.76
C SER A 381 -15.31 44.57 14.98
N LYS A 382 -16.22 44.92 15.91
CA LYS A 382 -16.49 44.10 17.11
C LYS A 382 -17.22 42.80 16.78
N GLN A 383 -18.19 42.85 15.87
CA GLN A 383 -19.01 41.70 15.54
C GLN A 383 -18.20 40.62 14.78
N CYS A 384 -17.18 41.02 13.99
CA CYS A 384 -16.25 40.08 13.37
C CYS A 384 -15.48 39.21 14.36
N GLU A 385 -15.25 39.66 15.60
CA GLU A 385 -14.51 38.90 16.63
C GLU A 385 -15.23 37.59 17.03
N TYR A 386 -16.54 37.48 16.77
CA TYR A 386 -17.35 36.28 17.04
C TYR A 386 -17.34 35.24 15.91
N PHE A 387 -16.60 35.50 14.82
CA PHE A 387 -16.54 34.62 13.66
C PHE A 387 -15.10 34.26 13.34
N SER A 388 -14.71 33.05 13.75
CA SER A 388 -13.44 32.45 13.37
C SER A 388 -13.61 30.98 13.05
N TRP A 389 -12.76 30.44 12.17
CA TRP A 389 -12.75 29.01 11.88
C TRP A 389 -12.38 28.17 13.10
N GLU A 390 -11.55 28.72 13.99
CA GLU A 390 -11.24 28.15 15.30
C GLU A 390 -12.50 28.01 16.17
N GLN A 391 -13.35 29.03 16.24
CA GLN A 391 -14.61 28.94 16.98
C GLN A 391 -15.58 27.96 16.34
N THR A 392 -15.68 27.94 15.01
CA THR A 392 -16.52 26.97 14.28
C THR A 392 -16.09 25.53 14.57
N ALA A 393 -14.79 25.25 14.55
CA ALA A 393 -14.23 23.95 14.87
C ALA A 393 -14.51 23.54 16.33
N ASN A 394 -14.35 24.47 17.29
CA ASN A 394 -14.65 24.25 18.70
C ASN A 394 -16.14 23.92 18.94
N LEU A 395 -17.06 24.64 18.28
CA LEU A 395 -18.50 24.37 18.37
C LEU A 395 -18.86 23.01 17.78
N ALA A 396 -18.27 22.66 16.63
CA ALA A 396 -18.44 21.33 16.03
C ALA A 396 -17.93 20.22 16.96
N TRP A 397 -16.76 20.40 17.57
CA TRP A 397 -16.21 19.43 18.52
C TRP A 397 -17.07 19.26 19.78
N ALA A 398 -17.59 20.36 20.33
CA ALA A 398 -18.52 20.31 21.45
C ALA A 398 -19.79 19.51 21.10
N ALA A 399 -20.37 19.73 19.92
CA ALA A 399 -21.53 18.97 19.43
C ALA A 399 -21.21 17.47 19.29
N ILE A 400 -20.03 17.13 18.76
CA ILE A 400 -19.57 15.75 18.59
C ILE A 400 -19.44 15.05 19.96
N ASN A 401 -18.73 15.65 20.92
CA ASN A 401 -18.51 15.06 22.24
C ASN A 401 -19.80 14.80 23.01
N ASN A 402 -20.77 15.72 22.92
CA ASN A 402 -22.07 15.57 23.56
C ASN A 402 -22.86 14.37 23.00
N ASN A 403 -22.73 14.06 21.71
CA ASN A 403 -23.47 12.98 21.06
C ASN A 403 -22.77 11.62 21.08
N ILE A 404 -21.44 11.58 21.24
CA ILE A 404 -20.71 10.31 21.33
C ILE A 404 -20.80 9.71 22.73
N ASN A 405 -20.74 10.54 23.78
CA ASN A 405 -20.75 10.07 25.17
C ASN A 405 -22.12 9.55 25.65
N SER A 406 -23.24 10.05 25.11
CA SER A 406 -24.60 9.60 25.46
C SER A 406 -24.89 8.14 25.07
N THR A 407 -24.14 7.57 24.12
CA THR A 407 -24.30 6.19 23.63
C THR A 407 -23.46 5.13 24.37
N LYS A 408 -22.41 5.52 25.11
CA LYS A 408 -21.58 4.54 25.85
C LYS A 408 -22.36 3.80 26.95
N LEU A 409 -23.52 4.31 27.35
CA LEU A 409 -24.39 3.73 28.38
C LEU A 409 -25.29 2.56 27.89
N ASN A 410 -25.39 2.27 26.58
CA ASN A 410 -26.33 1.26 26.06
C ASN A 410 -25.69 -0.06 25.54
N ALA A 411 -24.39 -0.30 25.76
CA ALA A 411 -23.78 -1.58 25.40
C ALA A 411 -24.27 -2.76 26.28
N ALA A 412 -24.74 -2.47 27.49
CA ALA A 412 -25.36 -3.46 28.37
C ALA A 412 -26.75 -3.91 27.88
N ALA A 413 -27.46 -3.06 27.13
CA ALA A 413 -28.85 -3.33 26.72
C ALA A 413 -28.97 -4.28 25.50
N PHE A 414 -27.90 -4.50 24.73
CA PHE A 414 -27.94 -5.43 23.57
C PHE A 414 -27.65 -6.89 23.94
N VAL A 415 -27.18 -7.15 25.16
CA VAL A 415 -26.94 -8.51 25.68
C VAL A 415 -28.25 -9.17 26.13
N GLU A 416 -29.35 -8.41 26.26
CA GLU A 416 -30.63 -8.93 26.78
C GLU A 416 -31.67 -9.31 25.71
N SER A 417 -31.35 -9.26 24.40
CA SER A 417 -32.31 -9.66 23.36
C SER A 417 -31.74 -10.65 22.34
N ASN A 418 -31.69 -11.93 22.70
CA ASN A 418 -32.14 -13.07 21.87
C ASN A 418 -31.86 -14.39 22.60
N ASN A 419 -32.94 -15.04 23.06
CA ASN A 419 -32.93 -16.29 23.83
C ASN A 419 -32.63 -17.56 22.98
N THR A 420 -31.95 -17.41 21.84
CA THR A 420 -31.71 -18.51 20.87
C THR A 420 -30.21 -18.65 20.60
N LEU A 421 -29.67 -19.87 20.77
CA LEU A 421 -28.28 -20.17 20.45
C LEU A 421 -28.01 -19.94 18.95
N LYS A 422 -26.86 -19.37 18.62
CA LYS A 422 -26.42 -19.13 17.24
C LYS A 422 -26.10 -20.44 16.53
N LYS A 423 -26.33 -20.49 15.21
CA LYS A 423 -26.01 -21.65 14.37
C LYS A 423 -24.57 -21.61 13.85
N LEU A 424 -23.80 -22.66 14.11
CA LEU A 424 -22.37 -22.78 13.78
C LEU A 424 -22.12 -23.94 12.81
N ALA A 425 -21.53 -23.65 11.65
CA ALA A 425 -20.97 -24.65 10.75
C ALA A 425 -19.54 -24.98 11.18
N TYR A 426 -19.26 -26.26 11.45
CA TYR A 426 -17.97 -26.71 11.98
C TYR A 426 -17.28 -27.67 11.00
N PHE A 427 -16.13 -27.26 10.47
CA PHE A 427 -15.32 -28.04 9.53
C PHE A 427 -14.07 -28.57 10.24
N SER A 428 -13.97 -29.89 10.38
CA SER A 428 -12.82 -30.57 10.96
C SER A 428 -12.83 -32.04 10.55
N PRO A 429 -11.67 -32.71 10.40
CA PRO A 429 -11.66 -34.18 10.51
C PRO A 429 -12.26 -34.59 11.87
N LEU A 430 -12.93 -35.74 11.92
CA LEU A 430 -13.53 -36.30 13.13
C LEU A 430 -13.26 -37.82 13.22
N PRO A 431 -13.33 -38.43 14.42
CA PRO A 431 -13.15 -39.88 14.56
C PRO A 431 -14.17 -40.62 13.67
N PRO A 432 -13.78 -41.71 12.97
CA PRO A 432 -12.60 -42.55 13.17
C PRO A 432 -11.35 -42.15 12.35
N MET A 433 -11.32 -40.97 11.74
CA MET A 433 -10.15 -40.51 10.99
C MET A 433 -8.90 -40.46 11.88
N LYS A 434 -7.79 -41.00 11.39
CA LYS A 434 -6.52 -41.08 12.11
C LYS A 434 -5.77 -39.74 12.09
N SER A 435 -6.28 -38.75 12.81
CA SER A 435 -5.69 -37.42 12.94
C SER A 435 -5.76 -36.93 14.38
N GLY A 436 -4.69 -36.29 14.88
CA GLY A 436 -4.72 -35.66 16.21
C GLY A 436 -5.77 -34.54 16.30
N ILE A 437 -6.06 -33.87 15.18
CA ILE A 437 -7.11 -32.84 15.09
C ILE A 437 -8.50 -33.46 15.24
N ALA A 438 -8.70 -34.69 14.77
CA ALA A 438 -9.99 -35.37 14.90
C ALA A 438 -10.37 -35.60 16.36
N HIS A 439 -9.43 -36.09 17.17
CA HIS A 439 -9.63 -36.28 18.60
C HIS A 439 -9.81 -34.93 19.32
N TYR A 440 -8.95 -33.95 19.03
CA TYR A 440 -9.07 -32.60 19.59
C TYR A 440 -10.44 -31.97 19.33
N SER A 441 -10.92 -32.01 18.09
CA SER A 441 -12.21 -31.43 17.72
C SER A 441 -13.37 -32.11 18.42
N ALA A 442 -13.33 -33.44 18.56
CA ALA A 442 -14.36 -34.16 19.31
C ALA A 442 -14.38 -33.74 20.79
N GLU A 443 -13.22 -33.50 21.41
CA GLU A 443 -13.14 -33.00 22.79
C GLU A 443 -13.70 -31.56 22.92
N LEU A 444 -13.35 -30.67 21.98
CA LEU A 444 -13.84 -29.29 21.96
C LEU A 444 -15.36 -29.20 21.75
N LEU A 445 -15.90 -29.98 20.81
CA LEU A 445 -17.32 -29.95 20.43
C LEU A 445 -18.26 -30.28 21.60
N ARG A 446 -17.84 -31.18 22.51
CA ARG A 446 -18.59 -31.52 23.72
C ARG A 446 -18.91 -30.31 24.58
N GLU A 447 -17.97 -29.37 24.67
CA GLU A 447 -18.13 -28.13 25.43
C GLU A 447 -18.77 -27.01 24.60
N LEU A 448 -18.44 -26.92 23.30
CA LEU A 448 -18.98 -25.87 22.42
C LEU A 448 -20.49 -25.99 22.17
N THR A 449 -21.06 -27.21 22.21
CA THR A 449 -22.52 -27.42 22.09
C THR A 449 -23.34 -26.70 23.16
N ALA A 450 -22.72 -26.32 24.29
CA ALA A 450 -23.37 -25.50 25.31
C ALA A 450 -23.60 -24.03 24.89
N PHE A 451 -22.95 -23.57 23.82
CA PHE A 451 -22.96 -22.17 23.37
C PHE A 451 -23.53 -21.98 21.95
N TYR A 452 -23.59 -23.05 21.15
CA TYR A 452 -24.01 -22.99 19.74
C TYR A 452 -24.89 -24.20 19.37
N HIS A 453 -25.79 -23.99 18.41
CA HIS A 453 -26.36 -25.08 17.62
C HIS A 453 -25.36 -25.44 16.51
N ILE A 454 -24.76 -26.63 16.56
CA ILE A 454 -23.64 -26.99 15.69
C ILE A 454 -24.09 -28.00 14.63
N ASP A 455 -23.80 -27.68 13.37
CA ASP A 455 -23.81 -28.65 12.27
C ASP A 455 -22.37 -28.99 11.87
N LEU A 456 -22.05 -30.27 11.87
CA LEU A 456 -20.78 -30.83 11.41
C LEU A 456 -20.84 -30.97 9.90
N ILE A 457 -19.92 -30.31 9.20
CA ILE A 457 -19.88 -30.33 7.74
C ILE A 457 -18.82 -31.31 7.26
N THR A 458 -19.26 -32.39 6.59
CA THR A 458 -18.39 -33.50 6.19
C THR A 458 -18.37 -33.71 4.67
N ILE A 459 -17.38 -34.45 4.19
CA ILE A 459 -17.37 -34.91 2.79
C ILE A 459 -18.45 -36.00 2.64
N SER A 460 -19.11 -36.06 1.48
CA SER A 460 -20.10 -37.10 1.20
C SER A 460 -19.51 -38.51 1.39
N GLY A 461 -20.20 -39.35 2.18
CA GLY A 461 -19.79 -40.71 2.51
C GLY A 461 -18.82 -40.83 3.70
N GLU A 462 -18.45 -39.73 4.35
CA GLU A 462 -17.65 -39.74 5.57
C GLU A 462 -18.50 -40.12 6.79
N GLU A 463 -18.10 -41.16 7.52
CA GLU A 463 -18.76 -41.60 8.74
C GLU A 463 -18.12 -40.97 9.98
N ILE A 464 -18.96 -40.39 10.85
CA ILE A 464 -18.54 -39.96 12.20
C ILE A 464 -18.80 -41.12 13.16
N ASN A 465 -17.79 -41.58 13.88
CA ASN A 465 -17.91 -42.64 14.88
C ASN A 465 -17.81 -42.06 16.30
N ASP A 466 -18.77 -41.22 16.65
CA ASP A 466 -18.92 -40.64 18.00
C ASP A 466 -20.41 -40.53 18.36
N PRO A 467 -20.95 -41.44 19.20
CA PRO A 467 -22.38 -41.46 19.55
C PRO A 467 -22.89 -40.17 20.20
N PHE A 468 -22.02 -39.46 20.94
CA PHE A 468 -22.42 -38.20 21.57
C PHE A 468 -22.65 -37.15 20.49
N LEU A 469 -21.69 -36.95 19.58
CA LEU A 469 -21.79 -35.93 18.53
C LEU A 469 -23.00 -36.19 17.60
N HIS A 470 -23.29 -37.44 17.26
CA HIS A 470 -24.49 -37.80 16.49
C HIS A 470 -25.80 -37.40 17.15
N SER A 471 -25.84 -37.40 18.49
CA SER A 471 -27.07 -37.10 19.23
C SER A 471 -27.32 -35.60 19.43
N VAL A 472 -26.28 -34.76 19.34
CA VAL A 472 -26.36 -33.32 19.68
C VAL A 472 -26.05 -32.38 18.53
N CYS A 473 -25.37 -32.85 17.48
CA CYS A 473 -25.03 -32.04 16.30
C CYS A 473 -25.83 -32.49 15.08
N GLY A 474 -26.16 -31.55 14.19
CA GLY A 474 -26.58 -31.90 12.84
C GLY A 474 -25.37 -32.36 12.02
N ILE A 475 -25.59 -33.23 11.03
CA ILE A 475 -24.54 -33.67 10.10
C ILE A 475 -25.01 -33.33 8.70
N GLN A 476 -24.21 -32.52 8.00
CA GLN A 476 -24.53 -32.03 6.65
C GLN A 476 -23.33 -32.24 5.72
N THR A 477 -23.59 -32.45 4.44
CA THR A 477 -22.52 -32.54 3.45
C THR A 477 -22.04 -31.16 3.01
N ILE A 478 -20.84 -31.10 2.43
CA ILE A 478 -20.31 -29.88 1.80
C ILE A 478 -21.27 -29.33 0.73
N GLU A 479 -21.89 -30.19 -0.09
CA GLU A 479 -22.84 -29.78 -1.13
C GLU A 479 -24.09 -29.13 -0.53
N TRP A 480 -24.60 -29.70 0.57
CA TRP A 480 -25.70 -29.11 1.33
C TRP A 480 -25.29 -27.77 1.92
N PHE A 481 -24.10 -27.67 2.51
CA PHE A 481 -23.60 -26.41 3.05
C PHE A 481 -23.49 -25.32 1.97
N LYS A 482 -22.94 -25.63 0.79
CA LYS A 482 -22.83 -24.66 -0.33
C LYS A 482 -24.17 -24.05 -0.72
N THR A 483 -25.28 -24.76 -0.55
CA THR A 483 -26.65 -24.27 -0.86
C THR A 483 -27.35 -23.61 0.32
N ASN A 484 -26.87 -23.81 1.55
CA ASN A 484 -27.53 -23.35 2.79
C ASN A 484 -26.62 -22.48 3.67
N ALA A 485 -25.47 -22.03 3.16
CA ALA A 485 -24.46 -21.32 3.95
C ALA A 485 -25.00 -20.06 4.64
N GLU A 486 -25.98 -19.38 4.03
CA GLU A 486 -26.61 -18.16 4.56
C GLU A 486 -27.46 -18.41 5.82
N THR A 487 -27.77 -19.67 6.14
CA THR A 487 -28.49 -20.04 7.36
C THR A 487 -27.62 -20.08 8.62
N TYR A 488 -26.30 -19.95 8.46
CA TYR A 488 -25.34 -20.02 9.56
C TYR A 488 -24.94 -18.64 10.05
N ASP A 489 -24.93 -18.47 11.37
CA ASP A 489 -24.38 -17.28 12.00
C ASP A 489 -22.85 -17.30 12.02
N ARG A 490 -22.26 -18.49 12.16
CA ARG A 490 -20.81 -18.68 12.35
C ARG A 490 -20.29 -19.84 11.50
N VAL A 491 -19.03 -19.72 11.07
CA VAL A 491 -18.29 -20.76 10.35
C VAL A 491 -16.89 -20.90 10.96
N VAL A 492 -16.49 -22.12 11.28
CA VAL A 492 -15.16 -22.44 11.84
C VAL A 492 -14.49 -23.56 11.04
N TYR A 493 -13.22 -23.34 10.68
CA TYR A 493 -12.39 -24.29 9.92
C TYR A 493 -11.16 -24.73 10.73
N HIS A 494 -10.97 -26.04 10.91
CA HIS A 494 -9.75 -26.59 11.50
C HIS A 494 -8.77 -27.03 10.40
N PHE A 495 -7.69 -26.28 10.23
CA PHE A 495 -6.62 -26.56 9.27
C PHE A 495 -5.42 -27.22 9.95
N GLY A 496 -4.88 -28.25 9.28
CA GLY A 496 -3.61 -28.89 9.61
C GLY A 496 -2.89 -29.35 8.34
N ASN A 497 -1.68 -29.86 8.48
CA ASN A 497 -0.82 -30.21 7.34
C ASN A 497 -0.98 -31.68 6.90
N SER A 498 -2.23 -32.11 6.69
CA SER A 498 -2.56 -33.48 6.26
C SER A 498 -3.58 -33.50 5.12
N SER A 499 -3.70 -34.63 4.41
CA SER A 499 -4.65 -34.78 3.31
C SER A 499 -6.10 -34.57 3.71
N PHE A 500 -6.47 -34.68 4.99
CA PHE A 500 -7.85 -34.53 5.44
C PHE A 500 -8.45 -33.12 5.27
N HIS A 501 -7.63 -32.09 5.01
CA HIS A 501 -8.07 -30.68 5.00
C HIS A 501 -8.24 -30.09 3.59
N TRP A 502 -7.96 -30.85 2.51
CA TRP A 502 -7.86 -30.31 1.14
C TRP A 502 -9.11 -29.53 0.68
N HIS A 503 -10.30 -30.01 1.03
CA HIS A 503 -11.59 -29.44 0.61
C HIS A 503 -11.86 -28.06 1.23
N MET A 504 -11.25 -27.76 2.38
CA MET A 504 -11.46 -26.50 3.10
C MET A 504 -10.81 -25.31 2.38
N PHE A 505 -9.77 -25.52 1.56
CA PHE A 505 -9.07 -24.45 0.85
C PHE A 505 -9.99 -23.72 -0.16
N GLU A 506 -10.80 -24.44 -0.92
CA GLU A 506 -11.79 -23.83 -1.83
C GLU A 506 -12.95 -23.21 -1.05
N LEU A 507 -13.44 -23.91 -0.02
CA LEU A 507 -14.58 -23.44 0.76
C LEU A 507 -14.29 -22.13 1.48
N LEU A 508 -13.12 -22.01 2.12
CA LEU A 508 -12.74 -20.80 2.85
C LEU A 508 -12.72 -19.56 1.95
N LYS A 509 -12.34 -19.71 0.67
CA LYS A 509 -12.37 -18.61 -0.31
C LYS A 509 -13.80 -18.10 -0.58
N ASN A 510 -14.77 -19.00 -0.61
CA ASN A 510 -16.16 -18.70 -0.97
C ASN A 510 -17.06 -18.41 0.26
N TYR A 511 -16.68 -18.97 1.41
CA TYR A 511 -17.38 -18.89 2.70
C TYR A 511 -16.36 -18.62 3.82
N PRO A 512 -15.86 -17.38 3.95
CA PRO A 512 -14.93 -17.02 5.01
C PRO A 512 -15.46 -17.34 6.41
N GLY A 513 -14.56 -17.86 7.24
CA GLY A 513 -14.84 -18.24 8.62
C GLY A 513 -13.63 -18.02 9.52
N VAL A 514 -13.78 -18.36 10.79
CA VAL A 514 -12.65 -18.39 11.74
C VAL A 514 -11.81 -19.61 11.46
N VAL A 515 -10.49 -19.43 11.30
CA VAL A 515 -9.56 -20.53 11.04
C VAL A 515 -8.84 -20.90 12.32
N VAL A 516 -8.92 -22.16 12.70
CA VAL A 516 -8.07 -22.77 13.73
C VAL A 516 -6.90 -23.44 13.02
N LEU A 517 -5.72 -22.83 13.14
CA LEU A 517 -4.51 -23.25 12.46
C LEU A 517 -3.66 -24.09 13.42
N HIS A 518 -3.73 -25.42 13.27
CA HIS A 518 -3.00 -26.38 14.11
C HIS A 518 -1.51 -26.47 13.76
N ASP A 519 -1.21 -26.35 12.46
CA ASP A 519 0.15 -26.32 11.93
C ASP A 519 0.34 -25.00 11.18
N TYR A 520 1.39 -24.24 11.49
CA TYR A 520 1.67 -23.02 10.73
C TYR A 520 2.11 -23.35 9.29
N PHE A 521 2.88 -24.42 9.08
CA PHE A 521 3.27 -24.86 7.75
C PHE A 521 2.22 -25.79 7.13
N LEU A 522 1.58 -25.33 6.05
CA LEU A 522 0.61 -26.09 5.23
C LEU A 522 1.20 -26.55 3.88
N SER A 523 2.49 -26.34 3.67
CA SER A 523 3.20 -26.70 2.43
C SER A 523 3.13 -28.17 2.06
N GLY A 524 2.99 -29.08 3.03
CA GLY A 524 2.84 -30.51 2.77
C GLY A 524 1.52 -30.84 2.09
N ILE A 525 0.41 -30.31 2.62
CA ILE A 525 -0.92 -30.47 2.01
C ILE A 525 -1.02 -29.72 0.68
N VAL A 526 -0.47 -28.51 0.59
CA VAL A 526 -0.47 -27.75 -0.68
C VAL A 526 0.29 -28.49 -1.77
N ALA A 527 1.47 -29.05 -1.46
CA ALA A 527 2.21 -29.89 -2.40
C ALA A 527 1.45 -31.18 -2.75
N HIS A 528 0.80 -31.82 -1.78
CA HIS A 528 0.02 -33.04 -2.01
C HIS A 528 -1.19 -32.83 -2.93
N MET A 529 -1.91 -31.71 -2.77
CA MET A 529 -3.03 -31.34 -3.62
C MET A 529 -2.60 -31.18 -5.09
N ASP A 530 -1.43 -30.56 -5.30
CA ASP A 530 -0.88 -30.30 -6.62
C ASP A 530 -0.32 -31.58 -7.29
N LEU A 531 0.47 -32.36 -6.55
CA LEU A 531 1.17 -33.53 -7.09
C LEU A 531 0.31 -34.79 -7.22
N HIS A 532 -0.73 -34.95 -6.38
CA HIS A 532 -1.47 -36.22 -6.27
C HIS A 532 -2.97 -36.10 -6.50
N LEU A 533 -3.59 -34.99 -6.12
CA LEU A 533 -5.04 -34.81 -6.29
C LEU A 533 -5.40 -34.12 -7.62
N HIS A 534 -4.40 -33.63 -8.36
CA HIS A 534 -4.57 -32.79 -9.55
C HIS A 534 -5.52 -31.60 -9.31
N HIS A 535 -5.57 -31.15 -8.06
CA HIS A 535 -6.46 -30.08 -7.62
C HIS A 535 -5.68 -28.77 -7.61
N THR A 536 -5.77 -28.02 -8.71
CA THR A 536 -4.90 -26.87 -8.99
C THR A 536 -5.41 -25.53 -8.44
N ILE A 537 -6.48 -25.53 -7.63
CA ILE A 537 -6.95 -24.33 -6.95
C ILE A 537 -5.83 -23.84 -6.04
N ASN A 538 -5.19 -22.72 -6.43
CA ASN A 538 -3.96 -22.19 -5.83
C ASN A 538 -2.75 -23.14 -5.93
N GLY A 539 -2.47 -23.65 -7.14
CA GLY A 539 -1.31 -24.52 -7.43
C GLY A 539 -0.04 -24.10 -6.71
N TRP A 540 0.78 -25.07 -6.33
CA TRP A 540 1.81 -24.88 -5.30
C TRP A 540 2.85 -23.79 -5.68
N GLU A 541 3.11 -23.52 -6.96
CA GLU A 541 3.92 -22.38 -7.42
C GLU A 541 3.30 -21.03 -7.08
N LYS A 542 1.98 -20.88 -7.26
CA LYS A 542 1.26 -19.64 -6.97
C LYS A 542 1.31 -19.32 -5.49
N GLU A 543 1.18 -20.33 -4.61
CA GLU A 543 1.32 -20.12 -3.16
C GLU A 543 2.75 -19.84 -2.72
N LEU A 544 3.75 -20.53 -3.29
CA LEU A 544 5.16 -20.21 -3.07
C LEU A 544 5.48 -18.77 -3.49
N PHE A 545 4.98 -18.35 -4.66
CA PHE A 545 5.19 -17.00 -5.16
C PHE A 545 4.53 -15.94 -4.28
N LYS A 546 3.26 -16.14 -3.89
CA LYS A 546 2.53 -15.20 -3.02
C LYS A 546 3.19 -15.06 -1.64
N SER A 547 3.69 -16.16 -1.06
CA SER A 547 4.27 -16.16 0.29
C SER A 547 5.72 -15.67 0.32
N SER A 548 6.56 -16.14 -0.60
CA SER A 548 8.02 -15.96 -0.52
C SER A 548 8.70 -15.67 -1.88
N GLY A 549 7.92 -15.35 -2.92
CA GLY A 549 8.43 -14.77 -4.16
C GLY A 549 9.19 -15.72 -5.09
N TRP A 550 9.97 -15.13 -6.00
CA TRP A 550 10.77 -15.86 -7.00
C TRP A 550 11.77 -16.88 -6.43
N PRO A 551 12.49 -16.60 -5.31
CA PRO A 551 13.41 -17.59 -4.74
C PRO A 551 12.72 -18.90 -4.35
N ALA A 552 11.47 -18.83 -3.85
CA ALA A 552 10.70 -20.01 -3.48
C ALA A 552 10.26 -20.84 -4.68
N VAL A 553 9.77 -20.19 -5.74
CA VAL A 553 9.41 -20.86 -6.99
C VAL A 553 10.64 -21.45 -7.68
N SER A 554 11.75 -20.72 -7.72
CA SER A 554 12.99 -21.24 -8.32
C SER A 554 13.51 -22.45 -7.55
N MET A 555 13.40 -22.46 -6.22
CA MET A 555 13.83 -23.60 -5.40
C MET A 555 13.00 -24.84 -5.69
N ARG A 556 11.68 -24.70 -5.93
CA ARG A 556 10.82 -25.83 -6.31
C ARG A 556 11.36 -26.63 -7.51
N TYR A 557 11.86 -25.94 -8.52
CA TYR A 557 12.33 -26.59 -9.75
C TYR A 557 13.83 -26.97 -9.73
N LYS A 558 14.62 -26.41 -8.81
CA LYS A 558 16.08 -26.61 -8.75
C LYS A 558 16.54 -27.46 -7.56
N ALA A 559 15.70 -27.64 -6.53
CA ALA A 559 16.02 -28.49 -5.38
C ALA A 559 16.13 -29.96 -5.80
N ALA A 560 17.04 -30.70 -5.18
CA ALA A 560 17.22 -32.13 -5.44
C ALA A 560 16.08 -32.96 -4.82
N ASP A 561 15.55 -32.53 -3.67
CA ASP A 561 14.43 -33.16 -2.99
C ASP A 561 13.29 -32.15 -2.77
N THR A 562 12.08 -32.52 -3.18
CA THR A 562 10.83 -31.80 -2.93
C THR A 562 10.63 -31.48 -1.44
N ALA A 563 11.10 -32.35 -0.55
CA ALA A 563 11.05 -32.15 0.89
C ALA A 563 11.73 -30.84 1.32
N ASP A 564 12.86 -30.45 0.71
CA ASP A 564 13.59 -29.24 1.06
C ASP A 564 12.72 -27.98 0.90
N VAL A 565 11.88 -27.97 -0.13
CA VAL A 565 10.95 -26.88 -0.41
C VAL A 565 9.82 -26.86 0.62
N ILE A 566 9.24 -28.04 0.90
CA ILE A 566 8.14 -28.22 1.87
C ILE A 566 8.58 -27.80 3.28
N TYR A 567 9.79 -28.15 3.70
CA TYR A 567 10.30 -27.79 5.03
C TYR A 567 10.65 -26.31 5.16
N LYS A 568 11.02 -25.64 4.07
CA LYS A 568 11.47 -24.25 4.10
C LYS A 568 10.32 -23.23 4.05
N TYR A 569 9.29 -23.46 3.23
CA TYR A 569 8.24 -22.47 2.99
C TYR A 569 6.89 -22.91 3.58
N PRO A 570 6.11 -22.01 4.22
CA PRO A 570 4.89 -22.41 4.94
C PRO A 570 3.65 -22.61 4.05
N CYS A 571 3.53 -21.90 2.91
CA CYS A 571 2.37 -21.97 1.99
C CYS A 571 0.98 -21.82 2.66
N ASN A 572 0.84 -20.95 3.65
CA ASN A 572 -0.41 -20.73 4.38
C ASN A 572 -1.10 -19.39 4.03
N ILE A 573 -0.49 -18.55 3.17
CA ILE A 573 -0.91 -17.16 2.96
C ILE A 573 -2.36 -17.05 2.47
N SER A 574 -2.81 -17.89 1.53
CA SER A 574 -4.21 -17.90 1.11
C SER A 574 -5.18 -18.30 2.22
N VAL A 575 -4.78 -19.16 3.16
CA VAL A 575 -5.64 -19.50 4.32
C VAL A 575 -5.75 -18.30 5.26
N LEU A 576 -4.64 -17.62 5.53
CA LEU A 576 -4.64 -16.42 6.37
C LEU A 576 -5.47 -15.29 5.75
N GLN A 577 -5.30 -15.01 4.46
CA GLN A 577 -6.00 -13.92 3.74
C GLN A 577 -7.52 -14.11 3.68
N ASN A 578 -8.00 -15.34 3.56
CA ASN A 578 -9.44 -15.63 3.47
C ASN A 578 -10.08 -15.92 4.84
N SER A 579 -9.33 -15.82 5.94
CA SER A 579 -9.87 -15.99 7.29
C SER A 579 -10.54 -14.72 7.82
N LEU A 580 -11.58 -14.87 8.64
CA LEU A 580 -12.13 -13.74 9.41
C LEU A 580 -11.25 -13.39 10.62
N GLY A 581 -10.61 -14.42 11.18
CA GLY A 581 -9.62 -14.37 12.24
C GLY A 581 -8.99 -15.75 12.39
N VAL A 582 -7.82 -15.79 13.04
CA VAL A 582 -7.01 -17.00 13.21
C VAL A 582 -6.89 -17.34 14.69
N ILE A 583 -7.09 -18.61 15.01
CA ILE A 583 -6.82 -19.19 16.32
C ILE A 583 -5.64 -20.14 16.17
N THR A 584 -4.59 -19.96 16.98
CA THR A 584 -3.50 -20.95 17.12
C THR A 584 -3.38 -21.44 18.55
N HIS A 585 -2.55 -22.46 18.74
CA HIS A 585 -2.32 -23.09 20.03
C HIS A 585 -1.05 -22.63 20.75
N SER A 586 -0.28 -21.74 20.12
CA SER A 586 1.00 -21.22 20.62
C SER A 586 1.28 -19.85 19.99
N GLU A 587 1.93 -18.97 20.75
CA GLU A 587 2.38 -17.66 20.29
C GLU A 587 3.54 -17.78 19.29
N TYR A 588 4.32 -18.86 19.34
CA TYR A 588 5.36 -19.16 18.37
C TYR A 588 4.84 -19.18 16.92
N SER A 589 3.64 -19.71 16.67
CA SER A 589 3.02 -19.67 15.34
C SER A 589 2.72 -18.25 14.88
N ARG A 590 2.31 -17.38 15.81
CA ARG A 590 2.12 -15.95 15.54
C ARG A 590 3.47 -15.27 15.27
N GLN A 591 4.52 -15.60 16.01
CA GLN A 591 5.86 -15.07 15.76
C GLN A 591 6.41 -15.51 14.39
N LEU A 592 6.17 -16.75 13.96
CA LEU A 592 6.50 -17.20 12.60
C LEU A 592 5.76 -16.36 11.54
N ALA A 593 4.48 -16.04 11.78
CA ALA A 593 3.72 -15.16 10.91
C ALA A 593 4.28 -13.72 10.88
N ILE A 594 4.68 -13.18 12.04
CA ILE A 594 5.32 -11.87 12.14
C ILE A 594 6.65 -11.85 11.38
N ASN A 595 7.46 -12.90 11.51
CA ASN A 595 8.75 -12.98 10.84
C ASN A 595 8.60 -13.12 9.32
N GLU A 596 7.56 -13.83 8.84
CA GLU A 596 7.34 -14.02 7.41
C GLU A 596 6.64 -12.80 6.75
N TYR A 597 5.69 -12.17 7.44
CA TYR A 597 4.79 -11.16 6.83
C TYR A 597 4.85 -9.77 7.49
N GLY A 598 5.50 -9.63 8.64
CA GLY A 598 5.51 -8.41 9.46
C GLY A 598 4.31 -8.31 10.40
N ALA A 599 4.49 -7.68 11.56
CA ALA A 599 3.45 -7.62 12.61
C ALA A 599 2.22 -6.79 12.20
N GLY A 600 2.41 -5.71 11.43
CA GLY A 600 1.34 -4.81 11.01
C GLY A 600 0.41 -5.36 9.91
N SER A 601 0.72 -6.54 9.37
CA SER A 601 -0.03 -7.14 8.26
C SER A 601 -0.80 -8.41 8.66
N LEU A 602 -0.80 -8.83 9.92
CA LEU A 602 -1.48 -10.07 10.29
C LEU A 602 -3.00 -9.90 10.43
N PRO A 603 -3.79 -10.95 10.11
CA PRO A 603 -5.22 -10.97 10.42
C PRO A 603 -5.40 -10.96 11.95
N LYS A 604 -6.63 -10.72 12.41
CA LYS A 604 -6.96 -10.83 13.84
C LYS A 604 -6.58 -12.23 14.34
N TRP A 605 -5.87 -12.29 15.47
CA TRP A 605 -5.21 -13.49 15.92
C TRP A 605 -5.42 -13.70 17.41
N GLU A 606 -5.79 -14.92 17.80
CA GLU A 606 -5.95 -15.33 19.20
C GLU A 606 -5.19 -16.63 19.45
N THR A 607 -4.58 -16.73 20.62
CA THR A 607 -3.85 -17.94 21.04
C THR A 607 -4.63 -18.64 22.14
N ILE A 608 -5.16 -19.81 21.82
CA ILE A 608 -5.94 -20.64 22.75
C ILE A 608 -5.20 -21.95 22.99
N PRO A 609 -4.86 -22.29 24.25
CA PRO A 609 -4.12 -23.51 24.56
C PRO A 609 -4.75 -24.76 23.95
N LEU A 610 -3.92 -25.69 23.48
CA LEU A 610 -4.35 -26.98 22.96
C LEU A 610 -4.99 -27.80 24.10
N LEU A 611 -6.32 -27.78 24.20
CA LEU A 611 -7.07 -28.34 25.33
C LEU A 611 -6.79 -29.83 25.57
N ARG A 612 -6.99 -30.29 26.81
CA ARG A 612 -6.92 -31.70 27.20
C ARG A 612 -8.05 -32.08 28.13
N ILE A 613 -8.79 -33.14 27.79
CA ILE A 613 -9.66 -33.82 28.76
C ILE A 613 -8.83 -34.37 29.93
N PRO A 614 -9.35 -34.35 31.17
CA PRO A 614 -8.67 -34.97 32.31
C PRO A 614 -8.29 -36.43 32.02
N ALA A 615 -7.08 -36.83 32.41
CA ALA A 615 -6.59 -38.19 32.22
C ALA A 615 -7.56 -39.23 32.78
N LYS A 616 -7.70 -40.37 32.08
CA LYS A 616 -8.47 -41.51 32.57
C LYS A 616 -7.82 -42.06 33.85
N ASN A 617 -8.62 -42.53 34.79
CA ASN A 617 -8.15 -43.16 36.04
C ASN A 617 -7.55 -44.55 35.76
N PHE A 618 -6.36 -44.59 35.17
CA PHE A 618 -5.54 -45.80 35.10
C PHE A 618 -4.71 -45.93 36.37
N SER A 619 -4.73 -47.10 36.99
CA SER A 619 -3.82 -47.46 38.08
C SER A 619 -2.44 -47.76 37.50
N LYS A 620 -1.41 -47.06 37.99
CA LYS A 620 -0.01 -47.26 37.56
C LYS A 620 0.45 -48.71 37.73
N VAL A 621 0.02 -49.35 38.83
CA VAL A 621 0.32 -50.76 39.12
C VAL A 621 -0.33 -51.68 38.09
N ASP A 622 -1.60 -51.42 37.75
CA ASP A 622 -2.31 -52.22 36.76
C ASP A 622 -1.75 -52.03 35.35
N SER A 623 -1.44 -50.80 34.97
CA SER A 623 -0.80 -50.49 33.68
C SER A 623 0.55 -51.19 33.55
N ARG A 624 1.38 -51.19 34.60
CA ARG A 624 2.65 -51.94 34.61
C ARG A 624 2.44 -53.45 34.46
N ARG A 625 1.44 -54.02 35.13
CA ARG A 625 1.07 -55.43 34.99
C ARG A 625 0.61 -55.78 33.57
N VAL A 626 -0.26 -54.96 32.97
CA VAL A 626 -0.74 -55.15 31.59
C VAL A 626 0.40 -55.10 30.58
N LEU A 627 1.37 -54.20 30.80
CA LEU A 627 2.52 -54.01 29.91
C LEU A 627 3.72 -54.93 30.22
N GLY A 628 3.61 -55.80 31.23
CA GLY A 628 4.71 -56.71 31.63
C GLY A 628 5.95 -55.98 32.16
N LEU A 629 5.75 -54.93 32.96
CA LEU A 629 6.79 -54.13 33.59
C LEU A 629 6.85 -54.40 35.11
N ASP A 630 8.05 -54.41 35.68
CA ASP A 630 8.24 -54.60 37.12
C ASP A 630 7.65 -53.42 37.90
N SER A 631 7.05 -53.71 39.06
CA SER A 631 6.35 -52.72 39.86
C SER A 631 7.26 -51.61 40.40
N ASP A 632 8.54 -51.90 40.63
CA ASP A 632 9.57 -50.99 41.15
C ASP A 632 10.53 -50.47 40.06
N ALA A 633 10.30 -50.78 38.79
CA ALA A 633 11.09 -50.25 37.68
C ALA A 633 10.85 -48.74 37.49
N LEU A 634 11.89 -48.05 37.03
CA LEU A 634 11.82 -46.66 36.59
C LEU A 634 11.71 -46.61 35.06
N ILE A 635 10.59 -46.10 34.57
CA ILE A 635 10.22 -46.13 33.16
C ILE A 635 10.30 -44.72 32.57
N VAL A 636 11.21 -44.52 31.63
CA VAL A 636 11.36 -43.29 30.85
C VAL A 636 10.76 -43.50 29.48
N CYS A 637 9.80 -42.67 29.09
CA CYS A 637 9.08 -42.82 27.82
C CYS A 637 9.22 -41.60 26.92
N SER A 638 9.49 -41.85 25.63
CA SER A 638 9.27 -40.89 24.54
C SER A 638 8.05 -41.36 23.74
N PHE A 639 7.04 -40.51 23.64
CA PHE A 639 5.75 -40.85 23.02
C PHE A 639 5.59 -40.24 21.63
N GLY A 640 4.91 -40.97 20.74
CA GLY A 640 4.60 -40.56 19.38
C GLY A 640 5.59 -41.08 18.33
N LEU A 641 5.35 -40.72 17.07
CA LEU A 641 6.19 -41.16 15.95
C LEU A 641 7.64 -40.71 16.12
N MET A 642 8.58 -41.64 15.93
CA MET A 642 10.02 -41.35 15.98
C MET A 642 10.46 -40.64 14.70
N GLY A 643 11.41 -39.71 14.80
CA GLY A 643 11.93 -39.00 13.64
C GLY A 643 13.11 -38.10 13.97
N PRO A 644 13.85 -37.60 12.97
CA PRO A 644 15.03 -36.77 13.18
C PRO A 644 14.71 -35.46 13.92
N THR A 645 13.55 -34.86 13.65
CA THR A 645 13.09 -33.63 14.34
C THR A 645 12.64 -33.86 15.78
N LYS A 646 12.61 -35.12 16.25
CA LYS A 646 12.22 -35.48 17.62
C LYS A 646 13.41 -35.87 18.50
N LEU A 647 14.62 -35.69 17.96
CA LEU A 647 15.89 -35.89 18.67
C LEU A 647 16.00 -37.25 19.38
N ASN A 648 15.37 -38.30 18.81
CA ASN A 648 15.37 -39.65 19.38
C ASN A 648 16.79 -40.22 19.46
N LYS A 649 17.65 -39.89 18.48
CA LYS A 649 19.05 -40.30 18.45
C LYS A 649 19.82 -39.71 19.64
N GLU A 650 19.65 -38.42 19.87
CA GLU A 650 20.29 -37.67 20.94
C GLU A 650 19.83 -38.20 22.30
N LEU A 651 18.54 -38.53 22.44
CA LEU A 651 18.00 -39.20 23.63
C LEU A 651 18.62 -40.58 23.88
N ILE A 652 18.77 -41.42 22.84
CA ILE A 652 19.43 -42.73 23.00
C ILE A 652 20.88 -42.56 23.44
N GLN A 653 21.60 -41.59 22.86
CA GLN A 653 23.00 -41.32 23.22
C GLN A 653 23.15 -40.80 24.65
N ALA A 654 22.31 -39.83 25.06
CA ALA A 654 22.28 -39.35 26.43
C ALA A 654 21.87 -40.45 27.42
N TRP A 655 20.93 -41.34 27.04
CA TRP A 655 20.56 -42.49 27.86
C TRP A 655 21.77 -43.40 28.11
N ILE A 656 22.48 -43.80 27.05
CA ILE A 656 23.67 -44.66 27.13
C ILE A 656 24.71 -44.09 28.10
N ASP A 657 24.94 -42.76 28.04
CA ASP A 657 25.94 -42.08 28.86
C ASP A 657 25.46 -41.72 30.28
N SER A 658 24.16 -41.86 30.55
CA SER A 658 23.57 -41.59 31.87
C SER A 658 23.75 -42.75 32.86
N PRO A 659 23.62 -42.51 34.19
CA PRO A 659 23.59 -43.58 35.18
C PRO A 659 22.45 -44.59 34.97
N LEU A 660 21.35 -44.19 34.30
CA LEU A 660 20.16 -45.01 34.11
C LEU A 660 20.44 -46.22 33.20
N SER A 661 21.37 -46.13 32.24
CA SER A 661 21.71 -47.25 31.36
C SER A 661 22.40 -48.41 32.08
N LYS A 662 22.98 -48.15 33.26
CA LYS A 662 23.70 -49.12 34.09
C LYS A 662 22.80 -49.79 35.14
N ASP A 663 21.59 -49.27 35.35
CA ASP A 663 20.61 -49.82 36.29
C ASP A 663 19.65 -50.76 35.56
N SER A 664 19.66 -52.05 35.93
CA SER A 664 18.81 -53.06 35.29
C SER A 664 17.32 -52.85 35.53
N LYS A 665 16.92 -51.98 36.47
CA LYS A 665 15.52 -51.60 36.75
C LYS A 665 15.07 -50.35 36.00
N CYS A 666 15.94 -49.72 35.23
CA CYS A 666 15.60 -48.56 34.40
C CYS A 666 15.33 -48.97 32.95
N TYR A 667 14.29 -48.41 32.33
CA TYR A 667 13.94 -48.66 30.93
C TYR A 667 13.71 -47.36 30.18
N LEU A 668 14.25 -47.26 28.97
CA LEU A 668 13.87 -46.24 27.98
C LEU A 668 12.93 -46.87 26.96
N VAL A 669 11.72 -46.33 26.81
CA VAL A 669 10.72 -46.84 25.89
C VAL A 669 10.30 -45.77 24.90
N PHE A 670 10.44 -46.06 23.62
CA PHE A 670 9.83 -45.29 22.54
C PHE A 670 8.42 -45.87 22.28
N ALA A 671 7.43 -45.21 22.87
CA ALA A 671 6.01 -45.53 22.75
C ALA A 671 5.44 -44.91 21.47
N GLY A 672 5.78 -45.51 20.33
CA GLY A 672 5.36 -45.08 19.00
C GLY A 672 6.09 -45.80 17.88
N GLU A 673 5.67 -45.52 16.65
CA GLU A 673 6.20 -46.15 15.45
C GLU A 673 7.55 -45.57 15.04
N LYS A 674 8.46 -46.45 14.63
CA LYS A 674 9.79 -46.13 14.10
C LYS A 674 9.72 -46.05 12.57
N PRO A 675 10.35 -45.04 11.93
CA PRO A 675 10.34 -44.94 10.48
C PRO A 675 11.10 -46.11 9.84
N GLY A 676 10.63 -46.58 8.68
CA GLY A 676 11.27 -47.66 7.91
C GLY A 676 12.43 -47.21 7.01
N ASP A 677 12.92 -45.98 7.20
CA ASP A 677 13.92 -45.34 6.34
C ASP A 677 15.35 -45.44 6.90
N ARG A 678 16.28 -44.67 6.31
CA ARG A 678 17.68 -44.61 6.75
C ARG A 678 17.82 -44.16 8.21
N TYR A 679 16.93 -43.29 8.71
CA TYR A 679 16.95 -42.86 10.10
C TYR A 679 16.55 -44.00 11.04
N GLY A 680 15.53 -44.77 10.67
CA GLY A 680 15.15 -46.00 11.37
C GLY A 680 16.32 -46.98 11.55
N ALA A 681 17.10 -47.20 10.49
CA ALA A 681 18.29 -48.06 10.54
C ALA A 681 19.39 -47.52 11.46
N ILE A 682 19.54 -46.19 11.57
CA ILE A 682 20.48 -45.56 12.51
C ILE A 682 20.03 -45.83 13.96
N ILE A 683 18.73 -45.70 14.23
CA ILE A 683 18.15 -45.99 15.56
C ILE A 683 18.39 -47.46 15.94
N ASP A 684 18.14 -48.41 15.04
CA ASP A 684 18.39 -49.83 15.32
C ASP A 684 19.86 -50.11 15.63
N LYS A 685 20.77 -49.50 14.86
CA LYS A 685 22.21 -49.65 15.10
C LYS A 685 22.60 -49.12 16.48
N LEU A 686 22.02 -47.99 16.92
CA LEU A 686 22.32 -47.43 18.24
C LEU A 686 21.78 -48.31 19.37
N ILE A 687 20.55 -48.83 19.22
CA ILE A 687 19.93 -49.71 20.21
C ILE A 687 20.68 -51.05 20.30
N ASN A 688 20.96 -51.70 19.16
CA ASN A 688 21.62 -53.01 19.13
C ASN A 688 23.08 -52.94 19.61
N ASN A 689 23.75 -51.79 19.47
CA ASN A 689 25.11 -51.60 19.95
C ASN A 689 25.19 -51.31 21.46
N CYS A 690 24.08 -51.01 22.14
CA CYS A 690 24.07 -50.83 23.58
C CYS A 690 23.64 -52.12 24.29
N LYS A 691 24.31 -52.47 25.39
CA LYS A 691 23.81 -53.48 26.34
C LYS A 691 22.88 -52.82 27.36
N CYS A 692 21.87 -52.08 26.89
CA CYS A 692 21.03 -51.23 27.72
C CYS A 692 19.54 -51.47 27.47
N ASN A 693 18.71 -51.22 28.48
CA ASN A 693 17.27 -51.52 28.48
C ASN A 693 16.46 -50.50 27.64
N ILE A 694 16.53 -50.59 26.31
CA ILE A 694 15.74 -49.76 25.38
C ILE A 694 14.68 -50.60 24.66
N ARG A 695 13.43 -50.12 24.59
CA ARG A 695 12.32 -50.76 23.88
C ARG A 695 11.65 -49.80 22.89
N VAL A 696 11.13 -50.33 21.78
CA VAL A 696 10.30 -49.61 20.80
C VAL A 696 9.00 -50.40 20.63
N THR A 697 7.84 -49.76 20.85
CA THR A 697 6.55 -50.47 20.89
C THR A 697 5.92 -50.69 19.53
N GLY A 698 6.20 -49.82 18.56
CA GLY A 698 5.41 -49.72 17.33
C GLY A 698 4.11 -48.93 17.55
N TRP A 699 3.18 -49.04 16.60
CA TRP A 699 1.87 -48.38 16.68
C TRP A 699 1.07 -48.89 17.89
N LEU A 700 0.43 -47.98 18.63
CA LEU A 700 -0.36 -48.27 19.83
C LEU A 700 -1.82 -47.90 19.60
N SER A 701 -2.74 -48.72 20.14
CA SER A 701 -4.14 -48.32 20.31
C SER A 701 -4.28 -47.23 21.39
N ASN A 702 -5.42 -46.52 21.42
CA ASN A 702 -5.67 -45.48 22.43
C ASN A 702 -5.64 -46.03 23.87
N GLU A 703 -6.02 -47.29 24.06
CA GLU A 703 -5.99 -47.96 25.37
C GLU A 703 -4.56 -48.31 25.79
N GLU A 704 -3.78 -48.92 24.89
CA GLU A 704 -2.36 -49.22 25.14
C GLU A 704 -1.53 -47.95 25.38
N TYR A 705 -1.81 -46.89 24.61
CA TYR A 705 -1.18 -45.58 24.78
C TYR A 705 -1.45 -44.99 26.18
N GLY A 706 -2.70 -45.09 26.66
CA GLY A 706 -3.07 -44.68 28.01
C GLY A 706 -2.37 -45.48 29.11
N HIS A 707 -2.21 -46.80 28.91
CA HIS A 707 -1.43 -47.64 29.83
C HIS A 707 0.05 -47.24 29.86
N TRP A 708 0.67 -46.93 28.71
CA TRP A 708 2.06 -46.47 28.67
C TRP A 708 2.26 -45.13 29.37
N LEU A 709 1.35 -44.17 29.16
CA LEU A 709 1.35 -42.91 29.90
C LEU A 709 1.23 -43.15 31.41
N SER A 710 0.26 -43.94 31.84
CA SER A 710 0.06 -44.27 33.27
C SER A 710 1.23 -45.02 33.92
N ALA A 711 1.91 -45.91 33.18
CA ALA A 711 3.00 -46.73 33.71
C ALA A 711 4.33 -45.98 33.87
N ALA A 712 4.55 -44.94 33.04
CA ALA A 712 5.78 -44.18 32.99
C ALA A 712 6.04 -43.33 34.25
N ASP A 713 7.32 -43.02 34.50
CA ASP A 713 7.77 -42.10 35.56
C ASP A 713 8.23 -40.76 34.99
N ILE A 714 8.94 -40.82 33.86
CA ILE A 714 9.53 -39.65 33.19
C ILE A 714 9.08 -39.66 31.73
N GLY A 715 8.57 -38.53 31.25
CA GLY A 715 8.35 -38.29 29.83
C GLY A 715 9.54 -37.56 29.24
N VAL A 716 9.95 -37.89 28.02
CA VAL A 716 10.96 -37.12 27.28
C VAL A 716 10.40 -36.76 25.91
N GLN A 717 10.29 -35.46 25.65
CA GLN A 717 9.70 -34.91 24.43
C GLN A 717 10.59 -33.79 23.90
N LEU A 718 11.51 -34.15 23.02
CA LEU A 718 12.50 -33.23 22.45
C LEU A 718 12.12 -32.87 21.02
N ARG A 719 12.51 -31.67 20.57
CA ARG A 719 12.27 -31.18 19.21
C ARG A 719 13.41 -30.36 18.66
N SER A 720 13.53 -30.38 17.35
CA SER A 720 14.27 -29.39 16.57
C SER A 720 13.42 -28.94 15.38
N ASN A 721 13.68 -27.73 14.89
CA ASN A 721 13.03 -27.16 13.71
C ASN A 721 11.48 -27.18 13.79
N SER A 722 10.89 -26.82 14.94
CA SER A 722 9.42 -26.67 15.04
C SER A 722 8.90 -25.66 14.02
N ARG A 723 7.77 -26.02 13.42
CA ARG A 723 7.07 -25.33 12.34
C ARG A 723 5.73 -24.76 12.81
N GLY A 724 5.64 -24.39 14.08
CA GLY A 724 4.42 -23.85 14.69
C GLY A 724 3.40 -24.92 15.12
N GLU A 725 3.77 -26.19 15.14
CA GLU A 725 2.89 -27.24 15.68
C GLU A 725 2.93 -27.28 17.22
N SER A 726 1.80 -27.65 17.83
CA SER A 726 1.72 -27.90 19.27
C SER A 726 1.83 -29.39 19.60
N SER A 727 2.75 -29.76 20.49
CA SER A 727 3.05 -31.17 20.77
C SER A 727 2.02 -31.77 21.71
N ALA A 728 1.12 -32.57 21.13
CA ALA A 728 0.09 -33.25 21.90
C ALA A 728 0.64 -34.15 23.02
N ALA A 729 1.71 -34.89 22.70
CA ALA A 729 2.33 -35.85 23.60
C ALA A 729 2.95 -35.21 24.87
N VAL A 730 3.38 -33.95 24.80
CA VAL A 730 3.91 -33.23 25.97
C VAL A 730 2.78 -32.98 26.97
N LEU A 731 1.65 -32.46 26.46
CA LEU A 731 0.48 -32.21 27.29
C LEU A 731 -0.12 -33.52 27.82
N ASP A 732 -0.03 -34.62 27.07
CA ASP A 732 -0.44 -35.94 27.55
C ASP A 732 0.46 -36.42 28.69
N CYS A 733 1.78 -36.24 28.61
CA CYS A 733 2.70 -36.55 29.72
C CYS A 733 2.35 -35.72 30.97
N MET A 734 2.12 -34.41 30.80
CA MET A 734 1.71 -33.54 31.90
C MET A 734 0.35 -33.98 32.49
N ASN A 735 -0.59 -34.43 31.67
CA ASN A 735 -1.97 -34.78 32.06
C ASN A 735 -2.01 -36.06 32.91
N TYR A 736 -1.09 -36.99 32.64
CA TYR A 736 -0.89 -38.20 33.43
C TYR A 736 0.11 -38.01 34.59
N GLY A 737 0.59 -36.78 34.82
CA GLY A 737 1.48 -36.45 35.93
C GLY A 737 2.90 -37.01 35.78
N LEU A 738 3.44 -37.09 34.56
CA LEU A 738 4.84 -37.47 34.34
C LEU A 738 5.72 -36.23 34.54
N ALA A 739 6.87 -36.40 35.19
CA ALA A 739 7.91 -35.38 35.12
C ALA A 739 8.49 -35.38 33.69
N THR A 740 8.28 -34.29 32.96
CA THR A 740 8.54 -34.27 31.52
C THR A 740 9.77 -33.43 31.20
N ILE A 741 10.74 -34.01 30.49
CA ILE A 741 11.90 -33.30 29.92
C ILE A 741 11.52 -32.79 28.53
N VAL A 742 11.76 -31.51 28.29
CA VAL A 742 11.59 -30.85 26.99
C VAL A 742 12.79 -29.96 26.70
N ASN A 743 12.95 -29.51 25.46
CA ASN A 743 13.84 -28.39 25.13
C ASN A 743 13.01 -27.18 24.68
N ALA A 744 13.57 -25.97 24.84
CA ALA A 744 12.88 -24.70 24.56
C ALA A 744 12.71 -24.42 23.05
N ASN A 745 12.13 -25.37 22.31
CA ASN A 745 11.89 -25.31 20.86
C ASN A 745 10.40 -25.13 20.56
N GLY A 746 10.07 -24.14 19.73
CA GLY A 746 8.70 -23.86 19.30
C GLY A 746 7.72 -23.68 20.47
N SER A 747 6.55 -24.33 20.38
CA SER A 747 5.50 -24.26 21.41
C SER A 747 5.93 -24.74 22.81
N MET A 748 7.00 -25.54 22.92
CA MET A 748 7.48 -26.01 24.23
C MET A 748 8.23 -24.93 25.01
N ALA A 749 8.77 -23.92 24.34
CA ALA A 749 9.42 -22.78 24.99
C ALA A 749 8.46 -21.94 25.85
N GLU A 750 7.15 -22.04 25.57
CA GLU A 750 6.08 -21.30 26.26
C GLU A 750 5.61 -21.99 27.56
N LEU A 751 6.03 -23.24 27.79
CA LEU A 751 5.65 -23.98 28.99
C LEU A 751 6.30 -23.36 30.24
N LYS A 752 5.57 -23.35 31.36
CA LYS A 752 6.12 -22.87 32.63
C LYS A 752 7.28 -23.76 33.08
N ARG A 753 8.40 -23.13 33.43
CA ARG A 753 9.65 -23.81 33.81
C ARG A 753 9.55 -24.67 35.07
N ASP A 754 8.54 -24.47 35.91
CA ASP A 754 8.27 -25.29 37.09
C ASP A 754 7.33 -26.49 36.81
N CYS A 755 6.79 -26.58 35.60
CA CYS A 755 5.95 -27.69 35.13
C CYS A 755 6.72 -28.73 34.30
N VAL A 756 7.93 -28.41 33.83
CA VAL A 756 8.76 -29.30 33.00
C VAL A 756 10.23 -29.11 33.32
N GLU A 757 11.06 -30.14 33.11
CA GLU A 757 12.52 -29.95 33.07
C GLU A 757 12.90 -29.46 31.67
N MET A 758 13.08 -28.15 31.53
CA MET A 758 13.31 -27.50 30.24
C MET A 758 14.80 -27.27 29.97
N LEU A 759 15.30 -27.90 28.92
CA LEU A 759 16.62 -27.65 28.33
C LEU A 759 16.60 -26.39 27.44
N PRO A 760 17.77 -25.77 27.18
CA PRO A 760 17.90 -24.75 26.14
C PRO A 760 17.43 -25.26 24.76
N ASP A 761 17.08 -24.36 23.84
CA ASP A 761 16.59 -24.74 22.49
C ASP A 761 17.60 -25.65 21.76
N THR A 762 18.86 -25.20 21.74
CA THR A 762 20.02 -26.02 21.37
C THR A 762 20.76 -26.40 22.65
N PHE A 763 20.90 -27.70 22.88
CA PHE A 763 21.51 -28.25 24.08
C PHE A 763 22.58 -29.27 23.70
N ASP A 764 23.59 -29.42 24.55
CA ASP A 764 24.57 -30.49 24.40
C ASP A 764 24.08 -31.80 25.03
N LYS A 765 24.76 -32.89 24.71
CA LYS A 765 24.38 -34.21 25.22
C LYS A 765 24.48 -34.26 26.75
N GLU A 766 25.48 -33.60 27.32
CA GLU A 766 25.76 -33.56 28.76
C GLU A 766 24.61 -32.90 29.55
N GLU A 767 23.99 -31.84 29.02
CA GLU A 767 22.79 -31.20 29.60
C GLU A 767 21.60 -32.18 29.67
N LEU A 768 21.35 -32.95 28.61
CA LEU A 768 20.30 -33.97 28.62
C LEU A 768 20.62 -35.13 29.59
N VAL A 769 21.88 -35.54 29.69
CA VAL A 769 22.36 -36.52 30.68
C VAL A 769 22.11 -36.02 32.11
N GLN A 770 22.40 -34.75 32.38
CA GLN A 770 22.17 -34.13 33.69
C GLN A 770 20.68 -34.08 34.04
N ALA A 771 19.82 -33.68 33.09
CA ALA A 771 18.37 -33.66 33.29
C ALA A 771 17.80 -35.06 33.61
N LEU A 772 18.22 -36.08 32.84
CA LEU A 772 17.85 -37.49 33.11
C LEU A 772 18.33 -37.94 34.49
N SER A 773 19.59 -37.64 34.84
CA SER A 773 20.19 -38.04 36.12
C SER A 773 19.53 -37.35 37.32
N LYS A 774 19.15 -36.08 37.16
CA LYS A 774 18.45 -35.30 38.18
C LYS A 774 17.06 -35.86 38.45
N LEU A 775 16.26 -36.14 37.41
CA LEU A 775 14.94 -36.76 37.59
C LEU A 775 15.02 -38.21 38.09
N TYR A 776 16.10 -38.92 37.79
CA TYR A 776 16.36 -40.26 38.33
C TYR A 776 16.66 -40.22 39.85
N THR A 777 17.56 -39.34 40.28
CA THR A 777 18.07 -39.28 41.66
C THR A 777 17.20 -38.48 42.63
N ASP A 778 16.58 -37.39 42.18
CA ASP A 778 15.77 -36.51 43.02
C ASP A 778 14.27 -36.79 42.85
N THR A 779 13.76 -37.71 43.67
CA THR A 779 12.35 -38.11 43.68
C THR A 779 11.42 -36.97 44.11
N SER A 780 11.86 -36.11 45.03
CA SER A 780 11.07 -34.97 45.51
C SER A 780 10.89 -33.94 44.40
N TYR A 781 11.96 -33.64 43.66
CA TYR A 781 11.91 -32.75 42.51
C TYR A 781 11.05 -33.32 41.39
N ARG A 782 11.19 -34.62 41.09
CA ARG A 782 10.35 -35.33 40.11
C ARG A 782 8.85 -35.20 40.45
N SER A 783 8.46 -35.44 41.70
CA SER A 783 7.08 -35.27 42.16
C SER A 783 6.61 -33.82 42.13
N LYS A 784 7.48 -32.86 42.45
CA LYS A 784 7.15 -31.43 42.39
C LYS A 784 6.78 -30.99 40.98
N ILE A 785 7.62 -31.29 39.98
CA ILE A 785 7.36 -30.95 38.57
C ILE A 785 6.05 -31.58 38.10
N SER A 786 5.86 -32.88 38.38
CA SER A 786 4.65 -33.63 38.04
C SER A 786 3.39 -32.96 38.58
N ASN A 787 3.37 -32.59 39.87
CA ASN A 787 2.23 -31.95 40.50
C ASN A 787 1.95 -30.55 39.93
N SER A 788 3.01 -29.77 39.67
CA SER A 788 2.88 -28.45 39.03
C SER A 788 2.29 -28.55 37.62
N ALA A 789 2.78 -29.50 36.81
CA ALA A 789 2.30 -29.76 35.46
C ALA A 789 0.80 -30.12 35.44
N PHE A 790 0.41 -31.00 36.34
CA PHE A 790 -0.98 -31.44 36.48
C PHE A 790 -1.92 -30.30 36.92
N ALA A 791 -1.47 -29.46 37.87
CA ALA A 791 -2.22 -28.29 38.31
C ALA A 791 -2.39 -27.25 37.19
N GLU A 792 -1.34 -27.03 36.39
CA GLU A 792 -1.38 -26.10 35.26
C GLU A 792 -2.38 -26.53 34.19
N LEU A 793 -2.39 -27.83 33.83
CA LEU A 793 -3.34 -28.36 32.85
C LEU A 793 -4.80 -28.20 33.31
N ARG A 794 -5.10 -28.53 34.56
CA ARG A 794 -6.46 -28.38 35.12
C ARG A 794 -6.94 -26.93 35.13
N LYS A 795 -6.03 -25.97 35.23
CA LYS A 795 -6.38 -24.55 35.30
C LYS A 795 -6.51 -23.91 33.91
N HIS A 796 -5.59 -24.20 32.99
CA HIS A 796 -5.44 -23.43 31.75
C HIS A 796 -5.77 -24.20 30.47
N TYR A 797 -5.73 -25.53 30.50
CA TYR A 797 -5.94 -26.41 29.34
C TYR A 797 -7.26 -27.21 29.43
N HIS A 798 -8.05 -26.97 30.48
CA HIS A 798 -9.33 -27.65 30.68
C HIS A 798 -10.31 -27.37 29.54
N PRO A 799 -11.06 -28.37 29.02
CA PRO A 799 -11.91 -28.21 27.84
C PRO A 799 -12.90 -27.04 27.95
N ARG A 800 -13.60 -26.92 29.09
CA ARG A 800 -14.54 -25.82 29.35
C ARG A 800 -13.91 -24.42 29.25
N VAL A 801 -12.70 -24.25 29.82
CA VAL A 801 -11.99 -22.97 29.83
C VAL A 801 -11.54 -22.61 28.40
N CYS A 802 -11.05 -23.59 27.64
CA CYS A 802 -10.71 -23.37 26.24
C CYS A 802 -11.96 -23.05 25.40
N ALA A 803 -13.07 -23.75 25.59
CA ALA A 803 -14.32 -23.50 24.88
C ALA A 803 -14.85 -22.07 25.11
N GLU A 804 -14.79 -21.56 26.33
CA GLU A 804 -15.16 -20.16 26.64
C GLU A 804 -14.27 -19.15 25.92
N LYS A 805 -12.96 -19.40 25.84
CA LYS A 805 -12.03 -18.59 25.02
C LYS A 805 -12.36 -18.67 23.54
N TYR A 806 -12.73 -19.85 23.04
CA TYR A 806 -13.15 -20.05 21.65
C TYR A 806 -14.39 -19.21 21.32
N VAL A 807 -15.42 -19.27 22.17
CA VAL A 807 -16.63 -18.46 22.03
C VAL A 807 -16.27 -16.97 22.00
N SER A 808 -15.46 -16.51 22.96
CA SER A 808 -15.02 -15.12 23.00
C SER A 808 -14.28 -14.70 21.71
N ALA A 809 -13.34 -15.52 21.23
CA ALA A 809 -12.59 -15.25 20.02
C ALA A 809 -13.49 -15.20 18.77
N ILE A 810 -14.34 -16.22 18.59
CA ILE A 810 -15.28 -16.32 17.46
C ILE A 810 -16.22 -15.11 17.45
N GLU A 811 -16.85 -14.78 18.57
CA GLU A 811 -17.78 -13.65 18.64
C GLU A 811 -17.08 -12.30 18.42
N ASN A 812 -15.86 -12.12 18.94
CA ASN A 812 -15.07 -10.91 18.70
C ASN A 812 -14.70 -10.75 17.22
N PHE A 813 -14.29 -11.84 16.55
CA PHE A 813 -14.00 -11.83 15.12
C PHE A 813 -15.25 -11.50 14.30
N TYR A 814 -16.42 -12.05 14.62
CA TYR A 814 -17.66 -11.74 13.89
C TYR A 814 -18.28 -10.38 14.22
N ARG A 815 -18.01 -9.82 15.41
CA ARG A 815 -18.47 -8.46 15.77
C ARG A 815 -17.75 -7.39 14.95
N LYS A 816 -16.47 -7.59 14.70
CA LYS A 816 -15.63 -6.73 13.85
C LYS A 816 -14.92 -7.61 12.80
N PRO A 817 -15.63 -8.15 11.80
CA PRO A 817 -15.01 -9.06 10.85
C PRO A 817 -13.93 -8.34 10.05
N SER A 818 -12.82 -9.04 9.85
CA SER A 818 -11.82 -8.62 8.88
C SER A 818 -12.52 -8.41 7.54
N PRO A 819 -12.25 -7.32 6.82
CA PRO A 819 -13.00 -7.01 5.62
C PRO A 819 -12.70 -8.02 4.53
N GLN A 820 -13.75 -8.68 4.02
CA GLN A 820 -13.59 -9.67 2.99
C GLN A 820 -14.36 -9.24 1.72
N PRO A 821 -13.74 -9.33 0.53
CA PRO A 821 -14.34 -8.84 -0.71
C PRO A 821 -15.64 -9.57 -1.07
N HIS A 822 -15.81 -10.82 -0.65
CA HIS A 822 -17.00 -11.61 -0.95
C HIS A 822 -18.32 -10.96 -0.45
N HIS A 823 -18.32 -10.27 0.70
CA HIS A 823 -19.52 -9.61 1.22
C HIS A 823 -20.00 -8.51 0.26
N ILE A 824 -19.09 -7.64 -0.17
CA ILE A 824 -19.44 -6.58 -1.11
C ILE A 824 -19.79 -7.15 -2.48
N ILE A 825 -19.07 -8.19 -2.94
CA ILE A 825 -19.37 -8.88 -4.21
C ILE A 825 -20.82 -9.38 -4.20
N ARG A 826 -21.25 -10.12 -3.16
CA ARG A 826 -22.65 -10.58 -3.06
C ARG A 826 -23.65 -9.42 -3.02
N ALA A 827 -23.34 -8.37 -2.28
CA ALA A 827 -24.21 -7.20 -2.14
C ALA A 827 -24.41 -6.41 -3.44
N VAL A 828 -23.44 -6.44 -4.35
CA VAL A 828 -23.50 -5.74 -5.64
C VAL A 828 -23.87 -6.65 -6.81
N THR A 829 -23.75 -7.97 -6.68
CA THR A 829 -23.98 -8.92 -7.78
C THR A 829 -25.37 -8.78 -8.40
N ASN A 830 -26.41 -8.61 -7.58
CA ASN A 830 -27.78 -8.45 -8.08
C ASN A 830 -28.05 -7.09 -8.74
N LEU A 831 -27.13 -6.12 -8.58
CA LEU A 831 -27.20 -4.79 -9.19
C LEU A 831 -26.39 -4.72 -10.49
N LEU A 832 -25.48 -5.68 -10.71
CA LEU A 832 -24.70 -5.77 -11.93
C LEU A 832 -25.59 -6.22 -13.09
N GLY A 833 -25.57 -5.44 -14.18
CA GLY A 833 -26.13 -5.86 -15.46
C GLY A 833 -25.22 -6.88 -16.16
N SER A 834 -25.63 -7.32 -17.36
CA SER A 834 -24.87 -8.28 -18.18
C SER A 834 -23.72 -7.65 -18.99
N ASN A 835 -23.24 -6.47 -18.61
CA ASN A 835 -22.17 -5.75 -19.32
C ASN A 835 -20.81 -6.10 -18.70
N ASP A 836 -19.95 -6.76 -19.48
CA ASP A 836 -18.62 -7.19 -19.03
C ASP A 836 -17.74 -6.01 -18.59
N ASN A 837 -17.84 -4.85 -19.25
CA ASN A 837 -17.03 -3.68 -18.91
C ASN A 837 -17.41 -3.10 -17.54
N ASP A 838 -18.70 -3.10 -17.21
CA ASP A 838 -19.17 -2.65 -15.90
C ASP A 838 -18.74 -3.64 -14.80
N CYS A 839 -18.80 -4.95 -15.10
CA CYS A 839 -18.27 -5.98 -14.20
C CYS A 839 -16.77 -5.82 -13.94
N ILE A 840 -15.96 -5.59 -14.99
CA ILE A 840 -14.52 -5.36 -14.85
C ILE A 840 -14.27 -4.13 -13.98
N SER A 841 -14.97 -3.02 -14.23
CA SER A 841 -14.78 -1.79 -13.45
C SER A 841 -15.14 -1.95 -11.98
N VAL A 842 -16.24 -2.66 -11.68
CA VAL A 842 -16.61 -2.98 -10.29
C VAL A 842 -15.57 -3.89 -9.65
N CYS A 843 -15.08 -4.92 -10.35
CA CYS A 843 -13.99 -5.77 -9.87
C CYS A 843 -12.71 -4.98 -9.57
N GLU A 844 -12.28 -4.07 -10.46
CA GLU A 844 -11.13 -3.19 -10.24
C GLU A 844 -11.33 -2.28 -9.03
N SER A 845 -12.53 -1.71 -8.86
CA SER A 845 -12.84 -0.87 -7.69
C SER A 845 -12.78 -1.66 -6.38
N ILE A 846 -13.30 -2.89 -6.36
CA ILE A 846 -13.21 -3.78 -5.19
C ILE A 846 -11.74 -4.15 -4.96
N ALA A 847 -10.97 -4.54 -5.97
CA ALA A 847 -9.56 -4.90 -5.82
C ALA A 847 -8.73 -3.76 -5.19
N LYS A 848 -8.92 -2.51 -5.65
CA LYS A 848 -8.23 -1.33 -5.10
C LYS A 848 -8.63 -1.00 -3.66
N ASN A 849 -9.88 -1.28 -3.29
CA ASN A 849 -10.38 -1.01 -1.94
C ASN A 849 -10.03 -2.13 -0.95
N PHE A 850 -9.72 -3.34 -1.40
CA PHE A 850 -9.47 -4.51 -0.55
C PHE A 850 -8.00 -4.90 -0.59
N VAL A 851 -7.25 -4.43 0.42
CA VAL A 851 -5.85 -4.82 0.62
C VAL A 851 -5.79 -6.24 1.22
N PRO A 852 -5.18 -7.22 0.52
CA PRO A 852 -5.06 -8.58 1.06
C PRO A 852 -4.11 -8.57 2.26
N THR A 853 -4.53 -9.19 3.36
CA THR A 853 -3.84 -9.16 4.66
C THR A 853 -3.80 -10.60 5.21
N PRO A 854 -2.63 -11.23 5.41
CA PRO A 854 -1.28 -10.67 5.29
C PRO A 854 -0.78 -10.58 3.85
N ARG A 855 0.17 -9.67 3.61
CA ARG A 855 0.89 -9.51 2.34
C ARG A 855 2.32 -9.04 2.59
N LYS A 856 3.22 -9.43 1.69
CA LYS A 856 4.48 -8.69 1.50
C LYS A 856 4.23 -7.52 0.54
N LYS A 857 4.94 -6.42 0.77
CA LYS A 857 4.92 -5.27 -0.16
C LYS A 857 5.52 -5.70 -1.50
N LYS A 858 5.15 -5.03 -2.59
CA LYS A 858 5.66 -5.34 -3.93
C LYS A 858 6.66 -4.30 -4.40
N LEU A 859 7.75 -4.78 -5.01
CA LEU A 859 8.64 -3.98 -5.82
C LEU A 859 8.36 -4.32 -7.29
N PHE A 860 7.57 -3.46 -7.95
CA PHE A 860 7.31 -3.55 -9.37
C PHE A 860 8.51 -3.04 -10.15
N VAL A 861 9.06 -3.85 -11.05
CA VAL A 861 10.21 -3.49 -11.88
C VAL A 861 9.78 -3.49 -13.34
N ASP A 862 9.76 -2.30 -13.94
CA ASP A 862 9.36 -2.10 -15.33
C ASP A 862 10.43 -2.64 -16.28
N ILE A 863 10.00 -3.55 -17.15
CA ILE A 863 10.80 -4.18 -18.21
C ILE A 863 10.11 -4.10 -19.57
N SER A 864 9.30 -3.06 -19.81
CA SER A 864 8.46 -3.06 -21.01
C SER A 864 9.25 -3.03 -22.32
N GLU A 865 10.49 -2.52 -22.36
CA GLU A 865 11.28 -2.50 -23.60
C GLU A 865 11.77 -3.91 -23.89
N LEU A 866 12.26 -4.63 -22.88
CA LEU A 866 12.66 -6.04 -23.03
C LEU A 866 11.54 -6.94 -23.59
N ILE A 867 10.27 -6.63 -23.29
CA ILE A 867 9.12 -7.38 -23.81
C ILE A 867 8.72 -6.93 -25.21
N GLN A 868 8.64 -5.62 -25.45
CA GLN A 868 8.19 -5.08 -26.74
C GLN A 868 9.26 -5.21 -27.83
N ARG A 869 10.49 -4.81 -27.50
CA ARG A 869 11.62 -4.76 -28.41
C ARG A 869 12.92 -4.97 -27.64
N ASP A 870 13.45 -6.19 -27.67
CA ASP A 870 14.82 -6.43 -27.22
C ASP A 870 15.83 -5.75 -28.16
N ALA A 871 16.07 -4.46 -27.95
CA ALA A 871 16.94 -3.62 -28.76
C ALA A 871 18.42 -4.04 -28.67
N LYS A 872 18.76 -4.96 -27.73
CA LYS A 872 20.12 -5.42 -27.45
C LYS A 872 21.09 -4.23 -27.36
N SER A 873 20.69 -3.19 -26.64
CA SER A 873 21.55 -2.03 -26.35
C SER A 873 22.28 -2.23 -25.01
N GLY A 874 23.19 -1.31 -24.68
CA GLY A 874 23.86 -1.29 -23.38
C GLY A 874 22.87 -1.19 -22.21
N ILE A 875 21.78 -0.43 -22.39
CA ILE A 875 20.73 -0.28 -21.37
C ILE A 875 20.04 -1.62 -21.12
N GLN A 876 19.58 -2.32 -22.18
CA GLN A 876 18.91 -3.62 -22.00
C GLN A 876 19.84 -4.68 -21.39
N ARG A 877 21.17 -4.56 -21.52
CA ARG A 877 22.11 -5.41 -20.77
C ARG A 877 22.04 -5.10 -19.28
N VAL A 878 22.12 -3.82 -18.89
CA VAL A 878 21.98 -3.38 -17.48
C VAL A 878 20.66 -3.91 -16.89
N VAL A 879 19.54 -3.71 -17.58
CA VAL A 879 18.22 -4.15 -17.11
C VAL A 879 18.22 -5.65 -16.81
N ARG A 880 18.73 -6.50 -17.71
CA ARG A 880 18.80 -7.96 -17.53
C ARG A 880 19.63 -8.37 -16.32
N GLU A 881 20.78 -7.74 -16.12
CA GLU A 881 21.67 -8.07 -15.01
C GLU A 881 21.05 -7.67 -13.66
N VAL A 882 20.42 -6.50 -13.60
CA VAL A 882 19.71 -6.02 -12.40
C VAL A 882 18.53 -6.95 -12.06
N ILE A 883 17.65 -7.26 -13.02
CA ILE A 883 16.51 -8.15 -12.74
C ILE A 883 16.98 -9.58 -12.40
N SER A 884 18.03 -10.10 -13.02
CA SER A 884 18.59 -11.41 -12.68
C SER A 884 19.04 -11.48 -11.22
N SER A 885 19.70 -10.41 -10.75
CA SER A 885 20.08 -10.28 -9.34
C SER A 885 18.84 -10.20 -8.43
N LEU A 886 17.83 -9.38 -8.78
CA LEU A 886 16.62 -9.20 -7.97
C LEU A 886 15.73 -10.46 -7.85
N LEU A 887 15.63 -11.25 -8.92
CA LEU A 887 14.86 -12.50 -8.90
C LEU A 887 15.53 -13.59 -8.05
N THR A 888 16.85 -13.51 -7.89
CA THR A 888 17.64 -14.47 -7.10
C THR A 888 17.74 -14.03 -5.64
N GLU A 889 17.93 -12.73 -5.41
CA GLU A 889 18.06 -12.08 -4.10
C GLU A 889 17.03 -10.94 -4.00
N SER A 890 15.84 -11.28 -3.52
CA SER A 890 14.79 -10.27 -3.30
C SER A 890 15.11 -9.41 -2.06
N PRO A 891 14.82 -8.10 -2.09
CA PRO A 891 15.00 -7.22 -0.93
C PRO A 891 14.13 -7.69 0.25
N ASN A 892 14.62 -7.51 1.48
CA ASN A 892 13.84 -7.81 2.68
C ASN A 892 12.52 -7.02 2.66
N ASP A 893 11.43 -7.65 3.12
CA ASP A 893 10.05 -7.12 3.17
C ASP A 893 9.34 -6.87 1.82
N TYR A 894 10.03 -7.03 0.69
CA TYR A 894 9.45 -6.84 -0.65
C TYR A 894 9.47 -8.13 -1.48
N ASN A 895 8.37 -8.42 -2.14
CA ASN A 895 8.33 -9.39 -3.24
C ASN A 895 8.57 -8.66 -4.57
N VAL A 896 9.53 -9.13 -5.36
CA VAL A 896 9.85 -8.55 -6.67
C VAL A 896 8.84 -9.04 -7.71
N GLU A 897 8.18 -8.12 -8.39
CA GLU A 897 7.26 -8.42 -9.49
C GLU A 897 7.75 -7.68 -10.73
N LEU A 898 8.10 -8.41 -11.80
CA LEU A 898 8.42 -7.79 -13.07
C LEU A 898 7.11 -7.32 -13.72
N VAL A 899 7.12 -6.14 -14.33
CA VAL A 899 5.93 -5.57 -14.98
C VAL A 899 6.23 -5.01 -16.35
N TYR A 900 5.20 -4.89 -17.17
CA TYR A 900 5.29 -4.22 -18.46
C TYR A 900 3.98 -3.53 -18.85
N ALA A 901 4.08 -2.57 -19.75
CA ALA A 901 2.97 -1.92 -20.43
C ALA A 901 3.24 -1.81 -21.93
N THR A 902 2.22 -1.49 -22.71
CA THR A 902 2.32 -1.10 -24.12
C THR A 902 1.66 0.28 -24.30
N ASN A 903 1.85 0.91 -25.45
CA ASN A 903 1.21 2.21 -25.74
C ASN A 903 -0.33 2.14 -25.71
N GLU A 904 -0.91 0.97 -25.96
CA GLU A 904 -2.36 0.74 -26.03
C GLU A 904 -2.92 0.12 -24.75
N SER A 905 -2.06 -0.38 -23.85
CA SER A 905 -2.49 -1.01 -22.60
C SER A 905 -3.07 0.01 -21.62
N ASN A 906 -4.06 -0.42 -20.83
CA ASN A 906 -4.58 0.36 -19.70
C ASN A 906 -3.82 0.02 -18.42
N GLY A 907 -2.63 0.61 -18.25
CA GLY A 907 -1.74 0.33 -17.13
C GLY A 907 -0.83 -0.89 -17.34
N PHE A 908 -0.21 -1.33 -16.25
CA PHE A 908 0.83 -2.34 -16.25
C PHE A 908 0.30 -3.76 -16.00
N PHE A 909 0.96 -4.74 -16.59
CA PHE A 909 0.72 -6.17 -16.46
C PHE A 909 1.92 -6.85 -15.82
N ASN A 910 1.69 -7.93 -15.08
CA ASN A 910 2.76 -8.76 -14.57
C ASN A 910 3.53 -9.40 -15.74
N ALA A 911 4.85 -9.56 -15.61
CA ALA A 911 5.72 -10.20 -16.60
C ALA A 911 6.29 -11.54 -16.08
N ARG A 912 5.45 -12.36 -15.46
CA ARG A 912 5.88 -13.60 -14.80
C ARG A 912 6.39 -14.62 -15.80
N LYS A 913 5.80 -14.69 -16.99
CA LYS A 913 6.30 -15.57 -18.06
C LYS A 913 7.73 -15.22 -18.44
N TYR A 914 8.07 -13.93 -18.47
CA TYR A 914 9.45 -13.48 -18.69
C TYR A 914 10.37 -13.87 -17.53
N GLY A 915 9.92 -13.69 -16.28
CA GLY A 915 10.66 -14.14 -15.09
C GLY A 915 10.99 -15.64 -15.11
N CYS A 916 10.03 -16.49 -15.48
CA CYS A 916 10.24 -17.92 -15.66
C CYS A 916 11.30 -18.24 -16.72
N LYS A 917 11.24 -17.54 -17.87
CA LYS A 917 12.24 -17.67 -18.94
C LYS A 917 13.64 -17.29 -18.45
N LEU A 918 13.76 -16.21 -17.68
CA LEU A 918 15.05 -15.74 -17.16
C LEU A 918 15.66 -16.71 -16.15
N LEU A 919 14.84 -17.28 -15.27
CA LEU A 919 15.28 -18.24 -14.26
C LEU A 919 15.45 -19.68 -14.78
N ASN A 920 15.12 -19.91 -16.05
CA ASN A 920 15.07 -21.21 -16.73
C ASN A 920 14.17 -22.23 -16.00
N ILE A 921 12.92 -21.84 -15.72
CA ILE A 921 11.90 -22.67 -15.08
C ILE A 921 10.60 -22.72 -15.91
N PRO A 922 9.74 -23.73 -15.72
CA PRO A 922 8.45 -23.82 -16.42
C PRO A 922 7.54 -22.60 -16.15
N ALA A 923 6.80 -22.18 -17.18
CA ALA A 923 5.91 -21.01 -17.14
C ALA A 923 4.41 -21.35 -17.10
N HIS A 924 4.03 -22.63 -16.95
CA HIS A 924 2.63 -23.06 -17.02
C HIS A 924 1.75 -22.51 -15.87
N TRP A 925 2.35 -22.15 -14.73
CA TRP A 925 1.68 -21.52 -13.60
C TRP A 925 1.59 -19.99 -13.71
N ALA A 926 2.41 -19.39 -14.59
CA ALA A 926 2.64 -17.95 -14.66
C ALA A 926 1.58 -17.27 -15.53
N GLU A 927 0.89 -16.30 -14.94
CA GLU A 927 -0.13 -15.48 -15.60
C GLU A 927 0.27 -14.00 -15.57
N ASP A 928 0.18 -13.37 -16.74
CA ASP A 928 0.49 -11.97 -16.97
C ASP A 928 -0.83 -11.17 -16.96
N ASN A 929 -1.35 -10.96 -15.75
CA ASN A 929 -2.60 -10.20 -15.50
C ASN A 929 -2.29 -8.71 -15.24
N PRO A 930 -3.27 -7.79 -15.31
CA PRO A 930 -3.12 -6.44 -14.79
C PRO A 930 -2.60 -6.45 -13.35
N ILE A 931 -1.81 -5.46 -12.97
CA ILE A 931 -1.24 -5.40 -11.61
C ILE A 931 -2.25 -4.84 -10.60
N ASP A 932 -2.33 -5.49 -9.45
CA ASP A 932 -2.89 -4.91 -8.22
C ASP A 932 -1.75 -4.30 -7.40
N TYR A 933 -1.91 -3.03 -7.03
CA TYR A 933 -0.97 -2.23 -6.25
C TYR A 933 -1.65 -1.65 -5.02
N TYR A 934 -0.87 -1.43 -3.97
CA TYR A 934 -1.36 -0.90 -2.70
C TYR A 934 -0.35 0.07 -2.08
N GLU A 935 -0.80 0.81 -1.07
CA GLU A 935 0.05 1.71 -0.30
C GLU A 935 1.31 1.01 0.23
N GLY A 936 2.47 1.66 0.08
CA GLY A 936 3.78 1.15 0.49
C GLY A 936 4.46 0.25 -0.55
N ASP A 937 3.80 -0.08 -1.66
CA ASP A 937 4.45 -0.68 -2.83
C ASP A 937 5.38 0.32 -3.53
N VAL A 938 6.32 -0.21 -4.30
CA VAL A 938 7.30 0.59 -5.05
C VAL A 938 7.22 0.24 -6.52
N PHE A 939 7.24 1.24 -7.39
CA PHE A 939 7.41 1.09 -8.82
C PHE A 939 8.78 1.63 -9.23
N LEU A 940 9.58 0.78 -9.86
CA LEU A 940 10.90 1.11 -10.40
C LEU A 940 10.85 1.06 -11.93
N GLY A 941 10.80 2.24 -12.56
CA GLY A 941 11.01 2.43 -13.98
C GLY A 941 12.48 2.18 -14.35
N LEU A 942 12.84 0.90 -14.51
CA LEU A 942 14.22 0.47 -14.77
C LEU A 942 14.59 0.58 -16.27
N ASP A 943 13.64 0.26 -17.16
CA ASP A 943 13.83 0.37 -18.61
C ASP A 943 13.64 1.83 -19.09
N LEU A 944 14.36 2.23 -20.13
CA LEU A 944 14.29 3.60 -20.67
C LEU A 944 13.22 3.69 -21.76
N GLN A 945 12.04 4.21 -21.42
CA GLN A 945 10.89 4.24 -22.34
C GLN A 945 10.05 5.53 -22.25
N PRO A 946 10.49 6.60 -22.94
CA PRO A 946 9.75 7.87 -22.96
C PRO A 946 8.27 7.74 -23.37
N GLU A 947 7.96 6.93 -24.39
CA GLU A 947 6.60 6.78 -24.91
C GLU A 947 5.67 6.03 -23.94
N ILE A 948 6.19 5.04 -23.20
CA ILE A 948 5.40 4.30 -22.20
C ILE A 948 5.10 5.22 -21.01
N VAL A 949 6.07 6.00 -20.54
CA VAL A 949 5.86 7.00 -19.50
C VAL A 949 4.84 8.05 -19.96
N ARG A 950 4.91 8.49 -21.22
CA ARG A 950 3.96 9.43 -21.80
C ARG A 950 2.54 8.87 -21.80
N SER A 951 2.35 7.66 -22.36
CA SER A 951 1.04 7.01 -22.49
C SER A 951 0.44 6.56 -21.15
N GLN A 952 1.27 6.10 -20.22
CA GLN A 952 0.85 5.60 -18.90
C GLN A 952 0.91 6.65 -17.78
N TYR A 953 1.20 7.92 -18.10
CA TYR A 953 1.37 8.99 -17.12
C TYR A 953 0.20 9.10 -16.13
N LYS A 954 -1.04 9.06 -16.64
CA LYS A 954 -2.26 9.11 -15.82
C LYS A 954 -2.30 7.94 -14.83
N LYS A 955 -1.93 6.72 -15.29
CA LYS A 955 -1.94 5.53 -14.44
C LYS A 955 -0.84 5.58 -13.38
N LEU A 956 0.35 6.07 -13.72
CA LEU A 956 1.44 6.25 -12.77
C LEU A 956 1.09 7.28 -11.68
N LYS A 957 0.40 8.38 -12.04
CA LYS A 957 -0.11 9.35 -11.04
C LYS A 957 -1.23 8.75 -10.19
N GLU A 958 -2.09 7.91 -10.76
CA GLU A 958 -3.09 7.16 -9.98
C GLU A 958 -2.41 6.26 -8.94
N MET A 959 -1.38 5.51 -9.34
CA MET A 959 -0.57 4.67 -8.45
C MET A 959 0.11 5.48 -7.35
N GLN A 960 0.74 6.59 -7.71
CA GLN A 960 1.37 7.50 -6.75
C GLN A 960 0.37 8.05 -5.73
N ASN A 961 -0.79 8.51 -6.19
CA ASN A 961 -1.84 9.03 -5.31
C ASN A 961 -2.41 7.95 -4.38
N GLY A 962 -2.42 6.70 -4.84
CA GLY A 962 -2.75 5.49 -4.06
C GLY A 962 -1.66 5.03 -3.09
N GLY A 963 -0.54 5.76 -2.98
CA GLY A 963 0.54 5.50 -2.02
C GLY A 963 1.64 4.57 -2.53
N VAL A 964 1.76 4.37 -3.85
CA VAL A 964 2.89 3.67 -4.46
C VAL A 964 4.04 4.65 -4.66
N HIS A 965 5.24 4.33 -4.20
CA HIS A 965 6.43 5.15 -4.47
C HIS A 965 6.92 4.92 -5.90
N ILE A 966 6.90 5.95 -6.75
CA ILE A 966 7.28 5.87 -8.15
C ILE A 966 8.71 6.43 -8.33
N SER A 967 9.63 5.56 -8.75
CA SER A 967 11.03 5.91 -9.00
C SER A 967 11.45 5.54 -10.42
N TYR A 968 12.20 6.41 -11.10
CA TYR A 968 12.76 6.13 -12.43
C TYR A 968 14.28 6.09 -12.43
N VAL A 969 14.87 5.19 -13.24
CA VAL A 969 16.31 5.18 -13.50
C VAL A 969 16.63 6.14 -14.64
N VAL A 970 17.58 7.04 -14.43
CA VAL A 970 18.03 8.00 -15.44
C VAL A 970 19.44 7.62 -15.90
N TYR A 971 19.55 7.24 -17.17
CA TYR A 971 20.81 6.78 -17.75
C TYR A 971 21.71 7.94 -18.17
N ASP A 972 21.17 8.95 -18.85
CA ASP A 972 21.89 10.18 -19.20
C ASP A 972 20.92 11.29 -19.65
N LEU A 973 21.43 12.53 -19.72
CA LEU A 973 20.73 13.71 -20.25
C LEU A 973 21.23 14.09 -21.66
N LEU A 974 22.01 13.22 -22.32
CA LEU A 974 22.71 13.56 -23.56
C LEU A 974 21.77 13.94 -24.73
N PRO A 975 20.58 13.32 -24.91
CA PRO A 975 19.64 13.77 -25.94
C PRO A 975 19.21 15.23 -25.80
N VAL A 976 19.25 15.78 -24.58
CA VAL A 976 18.89 17.16 -24.27
C VAL A 976 20.11 18.07 -24.35
N ASN A 977 21.23 17.65 -23.76
CA ASN A 977 22.46 18.45 -23.63
C ASN A 977 23.31 18.47 -24.90
N GLN A 978 23.22 17.43 -25.74
CA GLN A 978 24.00 17.28 -26.98
C GLN A 978 23.11 16.84 -28.16
N PRO A 979 22.03 17.56 -28.49
CA PRO A 979 21.02 17.14 -29.46
C PRO A 979 21.58 16.91 -30.87
N GLN A 980 22.68 17.57 -31.22
CA GLN A 980 23.38 17.39 -32.52
C GLN A 980 23.92 15.98 -32.76
N HIS A 981 24.00 15.13 -31.73
CA HIS A 981 24.46 13.74 -31.84
C HIS A 981 23.32 12.72 -31.88
N PHE A 982 22.07 13.17 -31.84
CA PHE A 982 20.87 12.34 -31.85
C PHE A 982 19.99 12.67 -33.05
N PHE A 983 19.03 11.79 -33.35
CA PHE A 983 18.09 12.00 -34.45
C PHE A 983 17.14 13.19 -34.16
N PRO A 984 16.65 13.90 -35.20
CA PRO A 984 15.69 14.99 -35.03
C PRO A 984 14.44 14.54 -34.24
N GLY A 985 14.01 15.33 -33.26
CA GLY A 985 12.88 15.01 -32.37
C GLY A 985 13.28 14.37 -31.02
N ALA A 986 14.53 13.88 -30.88
CA ALA A 986 14.97 13.24 -29.64
C ALA A 986 15.00 14.22 -28.45
N LYS A 987 15.39 15.47 -28.66
CA LYS A 987 15.44 16.50 -27.60
C LYS A 987 14.05 16.76 -27.03
N GLU A 988 13.06 16.93 -27.91
CA GLU A 988 11.68 17.22 -27.54
C GLU A 988 11.07 16.06 -26.75
N ALA A 989 11.28 14.83 -27.22
CA ALA A 989 10.78 13.63 -26.54
C ALA A 989 11.41 13.44 -25.15
N TYR A 990 12.73 13.66 -25.00
CA TYR A 990 13.39 13.54 -23.70
C TYR A 990 13.05 14.69 -22.74
N ASN A 991 12.87 15.92 -23.24
CA ASN A 991 12.39 17.03 -22.41
C ASN A 991 11.00 16.74 -21.84
N GLU A 992 10.08 16.20 -22.64
CA GLU A 992 8.76 15.78 -22.14
C GLU A 992 8.86 14.62 -21.15
N TRP A 993 9.78 13.68 -21.38
CA TRP A 993 10.02 12.59 -20.45
C TRP A 993 10.53 13.11 -19.10
N PHE A 994 11.53 14.00 -19.09
CA PHE A 994 12.05 14.63 -17.88
C PHE A 994 10.99 15.45 -17.14
N SER A 995 10.18 16.26 -17.84
CA SER A 995 9.11 17.02 -17.19
C SER A 995 8.06 16.10 -16.53
N LYS A 996 7.80 14.92 -17.09
CA LYS A 996 6.91 13.92 -16.47
C LYS A 996 7.55 13.22 -15.27
N ILE A 997 8.76 12.65 -15.42
CA ILE A 997 9.36 11.85 -14.34
C ILE A 997 9.71 12.68 -13.10
N THR A 998 9.96 13.97 -13.28
CA THR A 998 10.25 14.89 -12.17
C THR A 998 9.03 15.22 -11.32
N THR A 999 7.81 14.88 -11.79
CA THR A 999 6.58 14.96 -10.97
C THR A 999 6.36 13.74 -10.07
N PHE A 1000 7.22 12.71 -10.16
CA PHE A 1000 7.17 11.52 -9.31
C PHE A 1000 8.03 11.68 -8.04
N ASP A 1001 8.29 10.59 -7.32
CA ASP A 1001 8.86 10.63 -5.98
C ASP A 1001 10.40 10.62 -5.99
N SER A 1002 11.02 9.83 -6.89
CA SER A 1002 12.48 9.83 -7.02
C SER A 1002 13.02 9.51 -8.42
N ALA A 1003 14.24 9.98 -8.68
CA ALA A 1003 15.04 9.61 -9.84
C ALA A 1003 16.40 9.08 -9.38
N ILE A 1004 16.78 7.88 -9.83
CA ILE A 1004 18.07 7.26 -9.50
C ILE A 1004 18.94 7.25 -10.75
N CYS A 1005 20.02 8.02 -10.73
CA CYS A 1005 20.92 8.15 -11.86
C CYS A 1005 22.00 7.06 -11.84
N ILE A 1006 22.50 6.66 -13.00
CA ILE A 1006 23.57 5.64 -13.08
C ILE A 1006 24.96 6.18 -12.73
N SER A 1007 25.08 7.47 -12.40
CA SER A 1007 26.28 8.13 -11.90
C SER A 1007 25.90 9.40 -11.12
N ASN A 1008 26.80 9.85 -10.25
CA ASN A 1008 26.64 11.12 -9.53
C ASN A 1008 26.73 12.32 -10.48
N THR A 1009 27.52 12.19 -11.56
CA THR A 1009 27.58 13.18 -12.64
C THR A 1009 26.19 13.39 -13.25
N VAL A 1010 25.51 12.32 -13.66
CA VAL A 1010 24.15 12.42 -14.24
C VAL A 1010 23.15 12.93 -13.19
N ALA A 1011 23.31 12.57 -11.90
CA ALA A 1011 22.48 13.11 -10.83
C ALA A 1011 22.61 14.62 -10.69
N ASN A 1012 23.83 15.17 -10.79
CA ASN A 1012 24.06 16.61 -10.75
C ASN A 1012 23.48 17.31 -11.99
N GLU A 1013 23.69 16.74 -13.18
CA GLU A 1013 23.09 17.27 -14.42
C GLU A 1013 21.56 17.30 -14.34
N LEU A 1014 20.94 16.27 -13.76
CA LEU A 1014 19.49 16.24 -13.55
C LEU A 1014 19.03 17.30 -12.54
N ARG A 1015 19.75 17.49 -11.43
CA ARG A 1015 19.44 18.53 -10.44
C ARG A 1015 19.47 19.93 -11.07
N GLU A 1016 20.49 20.21 -11.88
CA GLU A 1016 20.61 21.46 -12.62
C GLU A 1016 19.45 21.64 -13.59
N TRP A 1017 19.13 20.61 -14.38
CA TRP A 1017 18.00 20.65 -15.32
C TRP A 1017 16.66 20.91 -14.61
N VAL A 1018 16.41 20.25 -13.46
CA VAL A 1018 15.17 20.46 -12.67
C VAL A 1018 15.12 21.86 -12.09
N ALA A 1019 16.24 22.39 -11.57
CA ALA A 1019 16.28 23.74 -11.04
C ALA A 1019 15.96 24.80 -12.11
N GLU A 1020 16.39 24.56 -13.35
CA GLU A 1020 16.16 25.48 -14.48
C GLU A 1020 14.76 25.35 -15.09
N ASN A 1021 14.23 24.13 -15.23
CA ASN A 1021 13.02 23.86 -16.01
C ASN A 1021 11.77 23.58 -15.16
N GLU A 1022 11.94 22.99 -13.98
CA GLU A 1022 10.86 22.50 -13.10
C GLU A 1022 11.12 22.85 -11.61
N PRO A 1023 11.34 24.14 -11.26
CA PRO A 1023 11.83 24.54 -9.93
C PRO A 1023 10.91 24.16 -8.78
N ASN A 1024 9.60 24.06 -9.05
CA ASN A 1024 8.60 23.64 -8.06
C ASN A 1024 8.78 22.17 -7.64
N ASN A 1025 9.32 21.33 -8.52
CA ASN A 1025 9.53 19.90 -8.25
C ASN A 1025 10.83 19.63 -7.50
N LEU A 1026 11.79 20.56 -7.49
CA LEU A 1026 13.13 20.36 -6.92
C LEU A 1026 13.11 19.99 -5.43
N LYS A 1027 12.16 20.54 -4.66
CA LYS A 1027 12.01 20.22 -3.23
C LYS A 1027 11.37 18.86 -2.97
N ARG A 1028 10.60 18.35 -3.93
CA ARG A 1028 9.78 17.14 -3.81
C ARG A 1028 10.49 15.91 -4.35
N LEU A 1029 11.22 16.06 -5.46
CA LEU A 1029 11.89 14.96 -6.15
C LEU A 1029 13.20 14.60 -5.45
N SER A 1030 13.30 13.38 -4.91
CA SER A 1030 14.59 12.87 -4.45
C SER A 1030 15.44 12.41 -5.64
N ILE A 1031 16.64 12.97 -5.78
CA ILE A 1031 17.62 12.57 -6.80
C ILE A 1031 18.81 11.91 -6.10
N ASP A 1032 19.06 10.64 -6.40
CA ASP A 1032 20.20 9.87 -5.90
C ASP A 1032 20.90 9.14 -7.07
N TYR A 1033 21.93 8.35 -6.79
CA TYR A 1033 22.66 7.60 -7.81
C TYR A 1033 23.11 6.21 -7.36
N PHE A 1034 23.38 5.35 -8.33
CA PHE A 1034 24.07 4.09 -8.15
C PHE A 1034 25.08 3.89 -9.28
N HIS A 1035 26.10 3.07 -9.07
CA HIS A 1035 27.08 2.75 -10.11
C HIS A 1035 26.74 1.43 -10.77
N LEU A 1036 26.94 1.35 -12.09
CA LEU A 1036 26.75 0.10 -12.82
C LEU A 1036 27.83 -0.91 -12.44
N GLY A 1037 27.44 -2.19 -12.39
CA GLY A 1037 28.35 -3.28 -12.07
C GLY A 1037 28.90 -4.02 -13.28
N ALA A 1038 29.70 -5.05 -13.02
CA ALA A 1038 30.14 -6.01 -14.02
C ALA A 1038 30.27 -7.43 -13.42
N ASN A 1039 30.24 -8.48 -14.25
CA ASN A 1039 30.41 -9.86 -13.80
C ASN A 1039 31.89 -10.25 -13.80
N PRO A 1040 32.42 -10.95 -12.79
CA PRO A 1040 33.81 -11.43 -12.82
C PRO A 1040 34.07 -12.30 -14.06
N ALA A 1041 35.24 -12.13 -14.70
CA ALA A 1041 35.58 -12.88 -15.91
C ALA A 1041 35.50 -14.40 -15.66
N VAL A 1042 34.61 -15.09 -16.39
CA VAL A 1042 34.51 -16.55 -16.37
C VAL A 1042 35.58 -17.10 -17.31
N LYS A 1043 36.35 -18.10 -16.86
CA LYS A 1043 37.35 -18.76 -17.72
C LYS A 1043 36.66 -19.33 -18.97
N PRO A 1044 37.15 -19.02 -20.19
CA PRO A 1044 36.49 -19.47 -21.41
C PRO A 1044 36.38 -20.99 -21.47
N SER A 1045 35.21 -21.50 -21.81
CA SER A 1045 35.06 -22.86 -22.32
C SER A 1045 35.58 -22.91 -23.75
N VAL A 1046 36.58 -23.76 -24.01
CA VAL A 1046 37.25 -23.90 -25.31
C VAL A 1046 36.23 -24.19 -26.42
N HIS A 1047 35.97 -23.21 -27.28
CA HIS A 1047 35.19 -23.44 -28.49
C HIS A 1047 36.08 -24.04 -29.58
N LYS A 1048 35.65 -25.20 -30.10
CA LYS A 1048 36.13 -25.76 -31.37
C LYS A 1048 35.23 -25.23 -32.48
N ASN A 1049 35.83 -24.66 -33.52
CA ASN A 1049 35.26 -24.20 -34.81
C ASN A 1049 34.92 -22.70 -34.91
N LYS A 1050 35.92 -21.92 -35.40
CA LYS A 1050 35.80 -20.78 -36.34
C LYS A 1050 37.22 -20.31 -36.71
N ASP A 1051 37.84 -20.95 -37.70
CA ASP A 1051 39.28 -20.83 -37.98
C ASP A 1051 39.73 -19.44 -38.48
N ASP A 1052 38.88 -18.69 -39.19
CA ASP A 1052 39.28 -17.39 -39.75
C ASP A 1052 39.31 -16.27 -38.69
N LEU A 1053 38.35 -16.24 -37.76
CA LEU A 1053 38.24 -15.18 -36.75
C LEU A 1053 39.31 -15.32 -35.65
N TYR A 1054 39.59 -16.56 -35.25
CA TYR A 1054 40.65 -16.87 -34.28
C TYR A 1054 42.04 -16.53 -34.81
N SER A 1055 42.29 -16.68 -36.11
CA SER A 1055 43.57 -16.29 -36.72
C SER A 1055 43.81 -14.77 -36.68
N ALA A 1056 42.75 -13.97 -36.92
CA ALA A 1056 42.81 -12.51 -36.84
C ALA A 1056 43.05 -12.03 -35.39
N ILE A 1057 42.37 -12.62 -34.41
CA ILE A 1057 42.52 -12.27 -32.98
C ILE A 1057 43.90 -12.69 -32.44
N SER A 1058 44.40 -13.86 -32.84
CA SER A 1058 45.74 -14.33 -32.46
C SER A 1058 46.86 -13.40 -32.94
N SER A 1059 46.65 -12.68 -34.06
CA SER A 1059 47.60 -11.71 -34.61
C SER A 1059 47.76 -10.43 -33.76
N LEU A 1060 46.88 -10.22 -32.76
CA LEU A 1060 46.86 -9.03 -31.91
C LEU A 1060 47.84 -9.10 -30.72
N LYS A 1061 48.16 -10.30 -30.24
CA LYS A 1061 48.80 -10.59 -28.93
C LYS A 1061 50.20 -9.97 -28.72
N ASN A 1062 50.92 -9.66 -29.80
CA ASN A 1062 52.31 -9.18 -29.75
C ASN A 1062 52.49 -7.76 -30.36
N LYS A 1063 51.40 -7.03 -30.59
CA LYS A 1063 51.44 -5.67 -31.13
C LYS A 1063 50.76 -4.70 -30.17
N ASN A 1064 51.13 -3.41 -30.24
CA ASN A 1064 50.41 -2.36 -29.53
C ASN A 1064 49.00 -2.21 -30.13
N THR A 1065 48.06 -2.96 -29.57
CA THR A 1065 46.68 -3.07 -30.05
C THR A 1065 45.75 -2.21 -29.18
N PHE A 1066 45.09 -1.24 -29.80
CA PHE A 1066 44.16 -0.35 -29.12
C PHE A 1066 42.72 -0.72 -29.45
N LEU A 1067 41.92 -0.90 -28.41
CA LEU A 1067 40.54 -1.35 -28.48
C LEU A 1067 39.58 -0.18 -28.28
N VAL A 1068 38.47 -0.16 -29.01
CA VAL A 1068 37.30 0.68 -28.73
C VAL A 1068 36.08 -0.21 -28.69
N VAL A 1069 35.36 -0.19 -27.56
CA VAL A 1069 34.13 -0.99 -27.36
C VAL A 1069 32.95 -0.04 -27.20
N SER A 1070 32.15 0.12 -28.25
CA SER A 1070 30.87 0.85 -28.21
C SER A 1070 30.09 0.70 -29.53
N THR A 1071 28.77 0.94 -29.50
CA THR A 1071 27.99 1.16 -30.73
C THR A 1071 28.59 2.32 -31.53
N ILE A 1072 28.71 2.15 -32.85
CA ILE A 1072 29.30 3.17 -33.72
C ILE A 1072 28.28 4.28 -33.96
N GLU A 1073 28.43 5.40 -33.25
CA GLU A 1073 27.56 6.59 -33.32
C GLU A 1073 28.39 7.89 -33.17
N PRO A 1074 27.85 9.08 -33.52
CA PRO A 1074 28.62 10.32 -33.63
C PRO A 1074 29.35 10.74 -32.34
N ARG A 1075 28.68 10.68 -31.18
CA ARG A 1075 29.28 11.11 -29.90
C ARG A 1075 30.44 10.24 -29.44
N LYS A 1076 30.52 8.98 -29.90
CA LYS A 1076 31.58 8.03 -29.51
C LYS A 1076 32.90 8.30 -30.22
N GLN A 1077 32.89 9.20 -31.20
CA GLN A 1077 34.09 9.70 -31.88
C GLN A 1077 34.93 8.61 -32.60
N HIS A 1078 34.30 7.52 -33.06
CA HIS A 1078 34.98 6.49 -33.88
C HIS A 1078 35.66 7.10 -35.12
N ALA A 1079 35.03 8.09 -35.76
CA ALA A 1079 35.61 8.81 -36.88
C ALA A 1079 36.92 9.54 -36.50
N ALA A 1080 36.96 10.17 -35.33
CA ALA A 1080 38.14 10.87 -34.84
C ALA A 1080 39.25 9.89 -34.41
N VAL A 1081 38.89 8.75 -33.79
CA VAL A 1081 39.84 7.68 -33.47
C VAL A 1081 40.43 7.10 -34.75
N LEU A 1082 39.61 6.74 -35.74
CA LEU A 1082 40.11 6.21 -37.01
C LEU A 1082 41.06 7.22 -37.71
N LYS A 1083 40.70 8.51 -37.72
CA LYS A 1083 41.56 9.58 -38.24
C LYS A 1083 42.87 9.73 -37.47
N ALA A 1084 42.85 9.56 -36.16
CA ALA A 1084 44.08 9.55 -35.35
C ALA A 1084 45.00 8.38 -35.73
N PHE A 1085 44.43 7.19 -35.94
CA PHE A 1085 45.20 6.02 -36.38
C PHE A 1085 45.71 6.13 -37.82
N GLU A 1086 44.96 6.77 -38.73
CA GLU A 1086 45.46 7.15 -40.05
C GLU A 1086 46.74 7.98 -39.94
N GLN A 1087 46.79 8.97 -39.03
CA GLN A 1087 47.99 9.75 -38.76
C GLN A 1087 49.12 8.90 -38.13
N LEU A 1088 48.81 8.04 -37.15
CA LEU A 1088 49.81 7.18 -36.51
C LEU A 1088 50.46 6.21 -37.50
N TRP A 1089 49.68 5.67 -38.45
CA TRP A 1089 50.21 4.81 -39.52
C TRP A 1089 51.04 5.61 -40.54
N LEU A 1090 50.66 6.85 -40.86
CA LEU A 1090 51.47 7.75 -41.68
C LEU A 1090 52.82 8.08 -41.00
N ASP A 1091 52.81 8.25 -39.68
CA ASP A 1091 54.00 8.46 -38.86
C ASP A 1091 54.83 7.18 -38.65
N LYS A 1092 54.46 6.08 -39.32
CA LYS A 1092 55.11 4.76 -39.31
C LYS A 1092 55.12 4.05 -37.96
N LEU A 1093 54.19 4.35 -37.05
CA LEU A 1093 54.01 3.56 -35.83
C LEU A 1093 53.36 2.21 -36.14
N ASP A 1094 53.88 1.12 -35.56
CA ASP A 1094 53.28 -0.23 -35.64
C ASP A 1094 52.24 -0.42 -34.53
N VAL A 1095 51.06 0.14 -34.76
CA VAL A 1095 49.90 0.05 -33.84
C VAL A 1095 48.71 -0.55 -34.57
N ASN A 1096 47.92 -1.36 -33.86
CA ASN A 1096 46.66 -1.89 -34.35
C ASN A 1096 45.48 -1.12 -33.73
N LEU A 1097 44.39 -0.98 -34.48
CA LEU A 1097 43.11 -0.46 -34.00
C LEU A 1097 42.04 -1.55 -34.12
N VAL A 1098 41.29 -1.78 -33.06
CA VAL A 1098 40.17 -2.72 -33.02
C VAL A 1098 38.91 -1.98 -32.59
N PHE A 1099 37.89 -2.00 -33.44
CA PHE A 1099 36.53 -1.57 -33.08
C PHE A 1099 35.68 -2.80 -32.78
N VAL A 1100 34.99 -2.78 -31.64
CA VAL A 1100 33.99 -3.77 -31.28
C VAL A 1100 32.66 -3.06 -31.02
N GLY A 1101 31.65 -3.39 -31.83
CA GLY A 1101 30.32 -2.81 -31.71
C GLY A 1101 29.53 -2.84 -33.00
N LYS A 1102 28.21 -2.73 -32.88
CA LYS A 1102 27.28 -2.66 -34.01
C LYS A 1102 27.25 -1.27 -34.64
N GLU A 1103 26.81 -1.21 -35.90
CA GLU A 1103 26.47 0.03 -36.58
C GLU A 1103 25.31 0.74 -35.84
N GLY A 1104 25.50 2.02 -35.50
CA GLY A 1104 24.51 2.87 -34.84
C GLY A 1104 23.77 3.78 -35.83
N TRP A 1105 23.47 5.01 -35.42
CA TRP A 1105 22.76 6.01 -36.24
C TRP A 1105 23.71 7.11 -36.73
N MET A 1106 23.35 7.79 -37.84
CA MET A 1106 24.07 8.96 -38.37
C MET A 1106 25.57 8.72 -38.64
N VAL A 1107 25.91 7.51 -39.09
CA VAL A 1107 27.30 7.08 -39.34
C VAL A 1107 27.49 6.48 -40.73
N GLU A 1108 26.56 6.65 -41.65
CA GLU A 1108 26.55 6.02 -42.98
C GLU A 1108 27.86 6.28 -43.73
N ASP A 1109 28.35 7.53 -43.70
CA ASP A 1109 29.63 7.93 -44.30
C ASP A 1109 30.83 7.27 -43.62
N LEU A 1110 30.83 7.20 -42.28
CA LEU A 1110 31.88 6.53 -41.51
C LEU A 1110 31.89 5.03 -41.80
N MET A 1111 30.72 4.39 -41.88
CA MET A 1111 30.59 2.97 -42.18
C MET A 1111 31.10 2.65 -43.59
N ASN A 1112 30.79 3.51 -44.56
CA ASN A 1112 31.36 3.43 -45.90
C ASN A 1112 32.89 3.56 -45.89
N LYS A 1113 33.44 4.48 -45.07
CA LYS A 1113 34.88 4.65 -44.89
C LYS A 1113 35.53 3.42 -44.25
N ILE A 1114 34.92 2.85 -43.19
CA ILE A 1114 35.41 1.65 -42.50
C ILE A 1114 35.46 0.46 -43.45
N LYS A 1115 34.36 0.18 -44.17
CA LYS A 1115 34.25 -0.98 -45.09
C LYS A 1115 35.25 -0.94 -46.24
N LYS A 1116 35.67 0.26 -46.68
CA LYS A 1116 36.62 0.47 -47.78
C LYS A 1116 38.04 0.81 -47.30
N HIS A 1117 38.32 0.74 -46.00
CA HIS A 1117 39.58 1.23 -45.45
C HIS A 1117 40.78 0.34 -45.86
N PRO A 1118 41.89 0.89 -46.39
CA PRO A 1118 43.03 0.09 -46.89
C PRO A 1118 43.73 -0.82 -45.84
N GLN A 1119 43.60 -0.46 -44.56
CA GLN A 1119 44.16 -1.20 -43.42
C GLN A 1119 43.18 -2.20 -42.78
N LEU A 1120 41.93 -2.27 -43.26
CA LEU A 1120 40.95 -3.21 -42.74
C LEU A 1120 41.46 -4.66 -42.88
N ASN A 1121 41.34 -5.45 -41.82
CA ASN A 1121 41.85 -6.82 -41.68
C ASN A 1121 43.39 -6.94 -41.79
N LYS A 1122 44.14 -5.83 -41.67
CA LYS A 1122 45.62 -5.81 -41.64
C LYS A 1122 46.15 -5.20 -40.34
N ARG A 1123 45.73 -3.95 -40.07
CA ARG A 1123 46.07 -3.17 -38.86
C ARG A 1123 44.83 -2.54 -38.22
N PHE A 1124 43.71 -2.50 -38.95
CA PHE A 1124 42.41 -2.06 -38.47
C PHE A 1124 41.44 -3.24 -38.52
N PHE A 1125 40.77 -3.53 -37.42
CA PHE A 1125 39.81 -4.62 -37.32
C PHE A 1125 38.48 -4.06 -36.80
N TRP A 1126 37.37 -4.53 -37.35
CA TRP A 1126 36.03 -4.22 -36.86
C TRP A 1126 35.25 -5.51 -36.66
N PHE A 1127 34.85 -5.76 -35.41
CA PHE A 1127 34.03 -6.90 -35.02
C PHE A 1127 32.63 -6.41 -34.62
N SER A 1128 31.60 -6.92 -35.30
CA SER A 1128 30.20 -6.58 -35.05
C SER A 1128 29.43 -7.84 -34.68
N GLY A 1129 28.58 -7.76 -33.65
CA GLY A 1129 27.71 -8.87 -33.23
C GLY A 1129 28.44 -10.07 -32.64
N ILE A 1130 29.62 -9.87 -32.04
CA ILE A 1130 30.34 -10.92 -31.32
C ILE A 1130 29.70 -11.21 -29.96
N ASP A 1131 29.90 -12.42 -29.45
CA ASP A 1131 29.46 -12.81 -28.10
C ASP A 1131 30.44 -12.35 -27.01
N ASP A 1132 30.00 -12.42 -25.74
CA ASP A 1132 30.77 -11.93 -24.59
C ASP A 1132 32.06 -12.74 -24.35
N ASN A 1133 32.10 -14.00 -24.77
CA ASN A 1133 33.32 -14.84 -24.69
C ASN A 1133 34.40 -14.30 -25.63
N LEU A 1134 34.03 -14.02 -26.87
CA LEU A 1134 34.96 -13.47 -27.85
C LEU A 1134 35.38 -12.03 -27.51
N LEU A 1135 34.45 -11.24 -26.95
CA LEU A 1135 34.77 -9.91 -26.44
C LEU A 1135 35.80 -9.98 -25.30
N THR A 1136 35.65 -10.95 -24.39
CA THR A 1136 36.62 -11.24 -23.32
C THR A 1136 38.00 -11.56 -23.88
N GLU A 1137 38.09 -12.45 -24.89
CA GLU A 1137 39.36 -12.73 -25.55
C GLU A 1137 39.98 -11.48 -26.19
N ILE A 1138 39.18 -10.60 -26.81
CA ILE A 1138 39.67 -9.35 -27.41
C ILE A 1138 40.19 -8.38 -26.34
N TYR A 1139 39.53 -8.28 -25.18
CA TYR A 1139 40.03 -7.50 -24.04
C TYR A 1139 41.40 -8.01 -23.58
N GLU A 1140 41.56 -9.33 -23.42
CA GLU A 1140 42.83 -9.97 -22.99
C GLU A 1140 43.97 -9.82 -24.00
N MET A 1141 43.67 -9.78 -25.30
CA MET A 1141 44.68 -9.64 -26.37
C MET A 1141 45.01 -8.19 -26.71
N SER A 1142 44.26 -7.23 -26.17
CA SER A 1142 44.47 -5.81 -26.40
C SER A 1142 45.54 -5.23 -25.47
N THR A 1143 46.16 -4.14 -25.88
CA THR A 1143 47.16 -3.41 -25.09
C THR A 1143 46.56 -2.28 -24.28
N CYS A 1144 45.54 -1.61 -24.82
CA CYS A 1144 44.89 -0.48 -24.17
C CYS A 1144 43.48 -0.27 -24.72
N LEU A 1145 42.53 0.10 -23.87
CA LEU A 1145 41.21 0.57 -24.27
C LEU A 1145 41.23 2.08 -24.52
N ILE A 1146 40.57 2.54 -25.57
CA ILE A 1146 40.32 3.96 -25.87
C ILE A 1146 38.84 4.28 -25.68
N CYS A 1147 38.55 5.22 -24.78
CA CYS A 1147 37.24 5.80 -24.56
C CYS A 1147 37.23 7.26 -25.04
N ALA A 1148 36.90 7.48 -26.32
CA ALA A 1148 37.00 8.80 -26.96
C ALA A 1148 35.71 9.66 -26.90
N SER A 1149 34.65 9.14 -26.30
CA SER A 1149 33.31 9.72 -26.25
C SER A 1149 33.30 11.18 -25.75
N THR A 1150 32.52 12.04 -26.39
CA THR A 1150 32.30 13.45 -25.98
C THR A 1150 31.23 13.62 -24.90
N GLY A 1151 30.51 12.57 -24.57
CA GLY A 1151 29.53 12.51 -23.47
C GLY A 1151 29.12 11.07 -23.22
N GLU A 1152 28.91 10.69 -21.96
CA GLU A 1152 28.51 9.35 -21.50
C GLU A 1152 27.65 9.46 -20.24
N GLY A 1153 26.78 8.46 -19.99
CA GLY A 1153 26.06 8.35 -18.72
C GLY A 1153 26.86 7.66 -17.60
N PHE A 1154 27.78 6.75 -17.95
CA PHE A 1154 28.63 6.03 -16.99
C PHE A 1154 30.02 5.69 -17.56
N GLY A 1155 30.07 4.88 -18.63
CA GLY A 1155 31.34 4.42 -19.20
C GLY A 1155 31.72 2.98 -18.84
N LEU A 1156 30.77 2.05 -18.99
CA LEU A 1156 30.94 0.62 -18.68
C LEU A 1156 32.23 -0.03 -19.25
N PRO A 1157 32.71 0.30 -20.47
CA PRO A 1157 33.97 -0.26 -20.97
C PRO A 1157 35.19 0.00 -20.07
N ILE A 1158 35.21 1.08 -19.29
CA ILE A 1158 36.30 1.36 -18.33
C ILE A 1158 36.32 0.29 -17.23
N ILE A 1159 35.13 -0.06 -16.72
CA ILE A 1159 34.98 -1.12 -15.72
C ILE A 1159 35.38 -2.47 -16.32
N GLU A 1160 34.90 -2.80 -17.52
CA GLU A 1160 35.26 -4.04 -18.22
C GLU A 1160 36.77 -4.15 -18.45
N ALA A 1161 37.43 -3.07 -18.87
CA ALA A 1161 38.89 -3.03 -19.01
C ALA A 1161 39.61 -3.30 -17.68
N ALA A 1162 39.12 -2.77 -16.57
CA ALA A 1162 39.68 -3.06 -15.25
C ALA A 1162 39.57 -4.54 -14.87
N GLN A 1163 38.50 -5.24 -15.28
CA GLN A 1163 38.36 -6.70 -15.05
C GLN A 1163 39.44 -7.53 -15.75
N HIS A 1164 39.94 -7.03 -16.88
CA HIS A 1164 40.99 -7.69 -17.67
C HIS A 1164 42.39 -7.10 -17.43
N ASN A 1165 42.54 -6.22 -16.43
CA ASN A 1165 43.78 -5.47 -16.18
C ASN A 1165 44.29 -4.70 -17.42
N LEU A 1166 43.38 -4.23 -18.27
CA LEU A 1166 43.68 -3.50 -19.50
C LEU A 1166 43.74 -1.99 -19.20
N PRO A 1167 44.89 -1.32 -19.41
CA PRO A 1167 44.98 0.12 -19.22
C PRO A 1167 44.04 0.91 -20.14
N VAL A 1168 43.60 2.08 -19.69
CA VAL A 1168 42.61 2.90 -20.41
C VAL A 1168 43.16 4.28 -20.74
N ILE A 1169 42.92 4.73 -21.98
CA ILE A 1169 43.02 6.12 -22.42
C ILE A 1169 41.60 6.66 -22.59
N ALA A 1170 41.18 7.62 -21.78
CA ALA A 1170 39.84 8.20 -21.84
C ALA A 1170 39.87 9.70 -22.12
N ARG A 1171 38.81 10.23 -22.72
CA ARG A 1171 38.61 11.68 -22.80
C ARG A 1171 38.42 12.26 -21.40
N ASP A 1172 38.91 13.46 -21.16
CA ASP A 1172 38.73 14.16 -19.89
C ASP A 1172 37.32 14.75 -19.78
N ILE A 1173 36.34 13.92 -19.39
CA ILE A 1173 34.95 14.31 -19.12
C ILE A 1173 34.55 13.92 -17.69
N PRO A 1174 33.61 14.63 -17.03
CA PRO A 1174 33.28 14.42 -15.62
C PRO A 1174 32.97 12.97 -15.25
N VAL A 1175 32.13 12.28 -16.02
CA VAL A 1175 31.73 10.90 -15.73
C VAL A 1175 32.89 9.90 -15.84
N PHE A 1176 33.83 10.10 -16.78
CA PHE A 1176 35.01 9.24 -16.85
C PHE A 1176 35.99 9.51 -15.71
N ARG A 1177 36.01 10.73 -15.15
CA ARG A 1177 36.75 11.01 -13.91
C ARG A 1177 36.11 10.34 -12.70
N GLU A 1178 34.78 10.35 -12.63
CA GLU A 1178 34.03 9.65 -11.59
C GLU A 1178 34.28 8.13 -11.64
N VAL A 1179 34.20 7.52 -12.82
CA VAL A 1179 34.31 6.06 -12.99
C VAL A 1179 35.76 5.57 -13.03
N GLY A 1180 36.69 6.35 -13.61
CA GLY A 1180 38.08 5.94 -13.82
C GLY A 1180 39.09 6.43 -12.77
N GLY A 1181 38.75 7.47 -12.00
CA GLY A 1181 39.63 8.05 -10.98
C GLY A 1181 41.05 8.34 -11.48
N ASP A 1182 42.06 8.05 -10.65
CA ASP A 1182 43.48 8.18 -11.02
C ASP A 1182 44.03 6.94 -11.77
N ALA A 1183 43.19 5.94 -12.05
CA ALA A 1183 43.57 4.67 -12.66
C ALA A 1183 43.57 4.72 -14.20
N VAL A 1184 43.13 5.84 -14.79
CA VAL A 1184 42.96 6.05 -16.24
C VAL A 1184 43.84 7.21 -16.73
N TYR A 1185 44.35 7.11 -17.96
CA TYR A 1185 45.07 8.21 -18.60
C TYR A 1185 44.10 9.10 -19.39
N TYR A 1186 44.05 10.39 -19.08
CA TYR A 1186 43.08 11.32 -19.67
C TYR A 1186 43.67 12.20 -20.77
N PHE A 1187 42.87 12.52 -21.79
CA PHE A 1187 43.22 13.49 -22.83
C PHE A 1187 42.09 14.48 -23.14
N SER A 1188 42.47 15.66 -23.63
CA SER A 1188 41.54 16.70 -24.09
C SER A 1188 41.78 17.04 -25.57
N GLY A 1189 40.74 17.39 -26.33
CA GLY A 1189 40.84 17.87 -27.72
C GLY A 1189 40.41 16.90 -28.82
N ASP A 1190 40.71 17.24 -30.08
CA ASP A 1190 40.19 16.57 -31.29
C ASP A 1190 41.02 15.34 -31.74
N SER A 1191 40.81 14.86 -32.97
CA SER A 1191 41.55 13.71 -33.54
C SER A 1191 43.09 13.86 -33.48
N SER A 1192 43.62 15.08 -33.60
CA SER A 1192 45.08 15.31 -33.52
C SER A 1192 45.60 15.08 -32.10
N GLN A 1193 44.80 15.43 -31.10
CA GLN A 1193 45.13 15.22 -29.69
C GLN A 1193 44.99 13.76 -29.29
N ILE A 1194 44.09 12.98 -29.90
CA ILE A 1194 44.02 11.52 -29.70
C ILE A 1194 45.35 10.86 -30.13
N ALA A 1195 45.87 11.21 -31.30
CA ALA A 1195 47.15 10.67 -31.78
C ALA A 1195 48.32 11.06 -30.86
N VAL A 1196 48.35 12.31 -30.38
CA VAL A 1196 49.35 12.79 -29.41
C VAL A 1196 49.24 12.04 -28.07
N ALA A 1197 48.02 11.84 -27.57
CA ALA A 1197 47.75 11.11 -26.34
C ALA A 1197 48.23 9.66 -26.42
N ILE A 1198 47.95 8.97 -27.54
CA ILE A 1198 48.42 7.60 -27.78
C ILE A 1198 49.95 7.54 -27.80
N LYS A 1199 50.63 8.45 -28.51
CA LYS A 1199 52.11 8.51 -28.53
C LYS A 1199 52.70 8.73 -27.14
N LYS A 1200 52.14 9.66 -26.37
CA LYS A 1200 52.56 9.92 -24.98
C LYS A 1200 52.32 8.69 -24.09
N TRP A 1201 51.17 8.05 -24.25
CA TRP A 1201 50.82 6.86 -23.48
C TRP A 1201 51.75 5.68 -23.78
N ILE A 1202 52.11 5.45 -25.06
CA ILE A 1202 53.11 4.43 -25.44
C ILE A 1202 54.45 4.71 -24.75
N LEU A 1203 54.91 5.96 -24.73
CA LEU A 1203 56.15 6.35 -24.04
C LEU A 1203 56.05 6.16 -22.52
N LEU A 1204 54.89 6.41 -21.91
CA LEU A 1204 54.66 6.11 -20.49
C LEU A 1204 54.68 4.61 -20.22
N LYS A 1205 54.10 3.79 -21.12
CA LYS A 1205 54.10 2.33 -21.01
C LYS A 1205 55.51 1.77 -21.05
N GLU A 1206 56.33 2.23 -22.00
CA GLU A 1206 57.75 1.84 -22.14
C GLU A 1206 58.57 2.22 -20.89
N ASN A 1207 58.20 3.30 -20.20
CA ASN A 1207 58.83 3.74 -18.96
C ASN A 1207 58.21 3.17 -17.67
N HIS A 1208 57.24 2.25 -17.76
CA HIS A 1208 56.48 1.70 -16.63
C HIS A 1208 55.79 2.75 -15.74
N LYS A 1209 55.34 3.86 -16.33
CA LYS A 1209 54.69 5.01 -15.66
C LYS A 1209 53.21 5.20 -16.03
N ILE A 1210 52.57 4.19 -16.63
CA ILE A 1210 51.13 4.27 -16.91
C ILE A 1210 50.32 4.18 -15.60
N PRO A 1211 49.14 4.82 -15.55
CA PRO A 1211 48.16 4.59 -14.49
C PRO A 1211 47.88 3.10 -14.28
N LYS A 1212 47.74 2.69 -13.02
CA LYS A 1212 47.51 1.29 -12.64
C LYS A 1212 46.01 1.01 -12.56
N ILE A 1213 45.47 0.39 -13.61
CA ILE A 1213 44.05 0.05 -13.69
C ILE A 1213 43.61 -0.95 -12.59
N GLU A 1214 44.54 -1.76 -12.08
CA GLU A 1214 44.34 -2.69 -10.95
C GLU A 1214 43.87 -2.00 -9.66
N ASN A 1215 44.15 -0.70 -9.51
CA ASN A 1215 43.73 0.08 -8.35
C ASN A 1215 42.28 0.59 -8.45
N LEU A 1216 41.60 0.35 -9.57
CA LEU A 1216 40.23 0.80 -9.77
C LEU A 1216 39.25 -0.09 -9.00
N ASN A 1217 38.55 0.49 -8.04
CA ASN A 1217 37.44 -0.18 -7.36
C ASN A 1217 36.19 -0.16 -8.26
N TRP A 1218 35.57 -1.33 -8.47
CA TRP A 1218 34.35 -1.47 -9.25
C TRP A 1218 33.38 -2.45 -8.57
N LEU A 1219 32.10 -2.36 -8.91
CA LEU A 1219 31.03 -3.15 -8.28
C LEU A 1219 30.67 -4.39 -9.10
N THR A 1220 30.32 -5.49 -8.43
CA THR A 1220 29.60 -6.59 -9.11
C THR A 1220 28.16 -6.18 -9.42
N TRP A 1221 27.48 -6.87 -10.34
CA TRP A 1221 26.06 -6.61 -10.61
C TRP A 1221 25.15 -6.80 -9.39
N SER A 1222 25.48 -7.74 -8.49
CA SER A 1222 24.78 -7.90 -7.20
C SER A 1222 24.99 -6.69 -6.29
N GLN A 1223 26.23 -6.20 -6.17
CA GLN A 1223 26.53 -4.99 -5.38
C GLN A 1223 25.87 -3.73 -5.96
N SER A 1224 25.92 -3.57 -7.28
CA SER A 1224 25.26 -2.49 -8.02
C SER A 1224 23.74 -2.50 -7.82
N THR A 1225 23.12 -3.68 -7.94
CA THR A 1225 21.68 -3.86 -7.69
C THR A 1225 21.31 -3.52 -6.26
N LYS A 1226 22.12 -3.97 -5.28
CA LYS A 1226 21.90 -3.64 -3.87
C LYS A 1226 22.01 -2.14 -3.62
N GLN A 1227 22.96 -1.45 -4.26
CA GLN A 1227 23.09 0.00 -4.17
C GLN A 1227 21.86 0.71 -4.76
N LEU A 1228 21.38 0.27 -5.93
CA LEU A 1228 20.16 0.79 -6.57
C LEU A 1228 18.94 0.65 -5.63
N ILE A 1229 18.69 -0.55 -5.11
CA ILE A 1229 17.54 -0.79 -4.24
C ILE A 1229 17.66 -0.01 -2.94
N ASN A 1230 18.86 0.08 -2.35
CA ASN A 1230 19.06 0.90 -1.15
C ASN A 1230 18.75 2.38 -1.42
N ALA A 1231 19.16 2.92 -2.57
CA ALA A 1231 18.83 4.30 -2.95
C ALA A 1231 17.32 4.51 -3.11
N VAL A 1232 16.63 3.56 -3.77
CA VAL A 1232 15.17 3.60 -3.91
C VAL A 1232 14.47 3.52 -2.55
N LEU A 1233 14.82 2.55 -1.69
CA LEU A 1233 14.15 2.31 -0.42
C LEU A 1233 14.49 3.34 0.67
N LYS A 1234 15.68 3.94 0.64
CA LYS A 1234 16.03 5.07 1.51
C LYS A 1234 15.07 6.24 1.32
N ASN A 1235 14.71 6.54 0.07
CA ASN A 1235 13.75 7.60 -0.25
C ASN A 1235 12.33 7.27 0.23
N VAL A 1236 11.96 5.99 0.28
CA VAL A 1236 10.67 5.55 0.86
C VAL A 1236 10.64 5.77 2.38
N GLN A 1237 11.75 5.53 3.08
CA GLN A 1237 11.83 5.68 4.54
C GLN A 1237 11.87 7.14 5.00
N GLN A 1238 12.54 8.03 4.26
CA GLN A 1238 12.55 9.47 4.57
C GLN A 1238 11.16 10.13 4.49
N LEU A 1239 10.20 9.51 3.80
CA LEU A 1239 8.81 9.99 3.72
C LEU A 1239 7.88 9.35 4.77
N ASN A 1240 8.28 8.24 5.40
CA ASN A 1240 7.49 7.52 6.41
C ASN A 1240 8.07 7.66 7.83
N GLY A 1241 9.13 8.46 7.97
CA GLY A 1241 9.88 8.64 9.19
C GLY A 1241 10.50 10.03 9.23
N GLU A 1242 9.63 11.04 9.28
CA GLU A 1242 9.80 12.22 10.14
C GLU A 1242 8.58 12.31 11.05
#